data_AF-A0AA43EZ32-F1
#
_entry.id   AF-A0AA43EZ32-F1
#
_cell.length_a   1.000
_cell.length_b   1.000
_cell.length_c   1.000
_cell.angle_alpha   90.00
_cell.angle_beta   90.00
_cell.angle_gamma   90.00
#
_symmetry.space_group_name_H-M   'P 1'
#
loop_
_entity.id
_entity.type
_entity.pdbx_description
1 polymer ?
#
loop_
_entity_poly.entity_id
_entity_poly.type
_entity_poly.pdbx_seq_one_letter_code
_entity_poly.pdbx_strand_id
1 'polypeptide(L)'
;MLLPDDLVVTLLNLGLHGNDLLVWDVGDGSDIVDGQLGSDILDLFGTDGGAEQVTLGASGAGFTVGVGAETLGVAGVETANVDARRGGDTLTVNDLGGSGLQQVNLELGADSVQDAVVINGSSGADIFTIAPVGDVVRVQKAGGATIDIAGTGPSSGGDGITLDAGDGADQINVLGTRAGTLNAVHGGAGADTINIGSLAPATGGTVNGIAAPLVVDGGDGVDVLNVDDSGDADANAGTLTGTTISGLGMAAAIGYGAFESVVLGLGSGADAFLIASTHAGVTRLDTDEGDDTVDVLAISGDTTVDTGADDDTVNVGSAAPGTLEGIGAWLTVEGDEPSSGSDVLNVDDSGDTGPNSGALTATTVTGLGMAGGIVYGTIETLDIDLGSGADGFTIESTHAGTTSLDTGAGNDTVNVWSASGETSVNTGADDDTVKVGNLAPATGGTVNGVGAPLVISGGEGTDALDVDDTGDADPNSGVLTATTLSGLGMADSMSYLDFETLQISLGAGGNQFAITGTMRRDDVGTMTTVNSGDGDDVVTVSLDAATDGPLTVNLQGGNDTLDASGSTLGLTISGGEGNDDIAGGAGDDTLWGGGGDDALRGNLGSDTLHGEDGNDVLLGDAGVVSEGNVLLTDVAHVTGELALGEDCLPAASEETVRALLEADLVLLVGREGADGAPDFRALLFELIAGGDDTLTGGEGDDALFGQGGDDTLQGDAGNDLLAGGAGNDEAQGGTGDDTLVGDMLAIDSAGAAMPNVAHGLLIGGAVVLPAVQSDPGAAPAGIAGVLPSVFGDGTQNLMAAGDGGPAFVAYASVITDFAHHLGQVRGSDVLAGGDGNDTLVGDDQRVVVRDVVFDDATMARAEALTRGLLDVADDLSDLVHRQYSLLDDHHYRDERTVVDNVFTVGADLLDGGDGNDVLIGDDNVLVDTSITLPVGLAGDFERFAEGMALAAHELGHVVQDLGDLDRHLREVTVLVPHRSHFHEVLERHGDLVEMGNDTLLGGEGNDLIVGDAFVALTAEVSLVPGGSPWKSGRSDDWLDDDWKDRKGHGGWDWHHHDHHHHDGWAPVSGKSGADVISGGAGDDLIFGDSLARISSAVTRGAGLGWHDFHKASDEAKDALEAIVALDDRYRDDGAACASSDDISGGAGNDILFGQAGNDTLRGDAGNDRLVGGDGKDKLDGGPGWDHTTSGNENSSSLRKAVAARMVDWEGSFPQFVGLTLATGGWQPNLSNFAFLSYDCPRHGRGRD
;
A
#
# COMPACT_ATOMS: atom_id res chain seq x y z
N MET A 1 -37.43 56.24 -106.56
CA MET A 1 -36.97 56.08 -107.96
C MET A 1 -35.79 55.13 -107.90
N LEU A 2 -36.00 53.88 -108.35
CA LEU A 2 -35.03 52.80 -108.66
C LEU A 2 -33.66 53.36 -109.13
N LEU A 3 -32.45 52.98 -108.68
CA LEU A 3 -31.71 51.75 -108.28
C LEU A 3 -30.40 52.20 -107.55
N PRO A 4 -29.46 51.34 -107.09
CA PRO A 4 -29.43 49.88 -106.90
C PRO A 4 -29.30 49.48 -105.42
N ASP A 5 -29.22 48.18 -105.18
CA ASP A 5 -29.29 47.44 -103.92
C ASP A 5 -28.55 48.07 -102.70
N ASP A 6 -29.12 47.76 -101.53
CA ASP A 6 -28.48 47.79 -100.19
C ASP A 6 -28.62 49.09 -99.36
N LEU A 7 -29.86 49.37 -98.93
CA LEU A 7 -30.20 50.03 -97.64
C LEU A 7 -31.71 49.88 -97.38
N VAL A 8 -32.12 48.97 -96.50
CA VAL A 8 -33.50 48.90 -95.97
C VAL A 8 -33.48 49.12 -94.46
N VAL A 9 -33.18 50.34 -94.03
CA VAL A 9 -33.66 50.78 -92.70
C VAL A 9 -35.14 51.11 -92.88
N THR A 10 -36.02 50.21 -92.45
CA THR A 10 -37.46 50.52 -92.39
C THR A 10 -37.73 51.37 -91.15
N LEU A 11 -37.45 52.68 -91.21
CA LEU A 11 -37.84 53.61 -90.14
C LEU A 11 -39.38 53.71 -90.07
N LEU A 12 -39.96 53.22 -88.97
CA LEU A 12 -41.41 53.24 -88.74
C LEU A 12 -41.75 54.15 -87.54
N ASN A 13 -42.15 55.39 -87.89
CA ASN A 13 -43.01 56.34 -87.16
C ASN A 13 -42.43 57.66 -86.57
N LEU A 14 -42.01 58.52 -87.50
CA LEU A 14 -41.93 60.00 -87.41
C LEU A 14 -42.92 60.68 -86.41
N GLY A 15 -42.42 61.06 -85.24
CA GLY A 15 -42.95 62.13 -84.40
C GLY A 15 -41.92 62.54 -83.35
N LEU A 16 -41.74 63.83 -83.07
CA LEU A 16 -40.70 64.37 -82.16
C LEU A 16 -40.74 63.86 -80.69
N HIS A 17 -41.60 62.89 -80.36
CA HIS A 17 -41.92 62.38 -79.02
C HIS A 17 -42.57 60.95 -79.04
N GLY A 18 -42.21 60.06 -79.97
CA GLY A 18 -42.87 58.74 -80.15
C GLY A 18 -41.91 57.56 -79.97
N ASN A 19 -42.46 56.35 -79.80
CA ASN A 19 -41.70 55.09 -79.76
C ASN A 19 -41.35 54.63 -81.18
N ASP A 20 -40.07 54.45 -81.48
CA ASP A 20 -39.51 54.09 -82.78
C ASP A 20 -38.97 52.64 -82.80
N LEU A 21 -39.10 51.96 -83.96
CA LEU A 21 -38.51 50.65 -84.25
C LEU A 21 -37.47 50.77 -85.36
N LEU A 22 -36.26 50.28 -85.09
CA LEU A 22 -35.13 50.29 -86.02
C LEU A 22 -34.75 48.86 -86.39
N VAL A 23 -34.60 48.57 -87.69
CA VAL A 23 -34.16 47.26 -88.20
C VAL A 23 -32.92 47.47 -89.07
N TRP A 24 -31.83 46.76 -88.77
CA TRP A 24 -30.58 46.80 -89.54
C TRP A 24 -30.24 45.42 -90.12
N ASP A 25 -30.15 45.34 -91.46
CA ASP A 25 -29.62 44.20 -92.20
C ASP A 25 -28.14 44.47 -92.55
N VAL A 26 -27.23 43.58 -92.16
CA VAL A 26 -25.77 43.79 -92.22
C VAL A 26 -25.26 43.73 -93.68
N GLY A 27 -24.57 44.77 -94.19
CA GLY A 27 -23.87 44.67 -95.50
C GLY A 27 -23.49 45.96 -96.26
N ASP A 28 -23.75 47.16 -95.76
CA ASP A 28 -23.64 48.43 -96.52
C ASP A 28 -22.63 49.47 -95.99
N GLY A 29 -21.93 49.19 -94.89
CA GLY A 29 -20.89 50.05 -94.31
C GLY A 29 -21.19 50.46 -92.86
N SER A 30 -20.40 51.39 -92.31
CA SER A 30 -20.63 51.91 -90.95
C SER A 30 -21.64 53.08 -90.93
N ASP A 31 -22.67 52.99 -90.08
CA ASP A 31 -23.81 53.93 -90.02
C ASP A 31 -24.03 54.53 -88.61
N ILE A 32 -24.85 55.59 -88.49
CA ILE A 32 -25.27 56.20 -87.21
C ILE A 32 -26.78 56.46 -87.20
N VAL A 33 -27.50 56.04 -86.14
CA VAL A 33 -28.95 56.25 -85.96
C VAL A 33 -29.29 56.76 -84.54
N ASP A 34 -30.38 57.53 -84.39
CA ASP A 34 -30.82 58.17 -83.14
C ASP A 34 -32.34 57.99 -82.94
N GLY A 35 -32.76 57.46 -81.79
CA GLY A 35 -34.16 57.18 -81.41
C GLY A 35 -34.89 58.35 -80.72
N GLN A 36 -34.19 59.41 -80.31
CA GLN A 36 -34.78 60.65 -79.75
C GLN A 36 -35.53 60.47 -78.40
N LEU A 37 -36.76 61.01 -78.26
CA LEU A 37 -37.53 60.98 -77.01
C LEU A 37 -38.68 59.99 -77.16
N GLY A 38 -38.66 58.89 -76.42
CA GLY A 38 -39.64 57.82 -76.59
C GLY A 38 -39.31 56.61 -75.74
N SER A 39 -39.83 55.46 -76.15
CA SER A 39 -39.33 54.15 -75.74
C SER A 39 -39.02 53.42 -77.04
N ASP A 40 -37.74 53.32 -77.35
CA ASP A 40 -37.26 53.02 -78.70
C ASP A 40 -36.55 51.65 -78.71
N ILE A 41 -36.74 50.90 -79.80
CA ILE A 41 -36.30 49.50 -79.95
C ILE A 41 -35.43 49.35 -81.21
N LEU A 42 -34.26 48.73 -81.06
CA LEU A 42 -33.41 48.29 -82.17
C LEU A 42 -33.49 46.76 -82.30
N ASP A 43 -33.95 46.26 -83.45
CA ASP A 43 -33.92 44.85 -83.82
C ASP A 43 -32.75 44.56 -84.77
N LEU A 44 -31.94 43.57 -84.41
CA LEU A 44 -30.77 43.09 -85.13
C LEU A 44 -30.98 41.62 -85.48
N PHE A 45 -30.84 41.27 -86.76
CA PHE A 45 -31.03 39.90 -87.23
C PHE A 45 -29.76 39.35 -87.88
N GLY A 46 -29.32 38.17 -87.42
CA GLY A 46 -28.22 37.38 -87.99
C GLY A 46 -28.52 36.81 -89.38
N THR A 47 -27.53 36.19 -90.00
CA THR A 47 -27.65 35.61 -91.35
C THR A 47 -27.90 34.10 -91.30
N ASP A 48 -28.63 33.53 -92.26
CA ASP A 48 -28.94 32.10 -92.22
C ASP A 48 -27.69 31.22 -92.53
N GLY A 49 -26.92 30.83 -91.51
CA GLY A 49 -25.96 29.71 -91.54
C GLY A 49 -24.46 30.03 -91.56
N GLY A 50 -24.03 31.22 -91.14
CA GLY A 50 -22.63 31.60 -90.90
C GLY A 50 -22.21 31.45 -89.44
N ALA A 51 -21.01 31.91 -89.07
CA ALA A 51 -20.63 32.11 -87.68
C ALA A 51 -20.35 33.61 -87.51
N GLU A 52 -21.20 34.30 -86.76
CA GLU A 52 -21.18 35.74 -86.61
C GLU A 52 -20.50 36.18 -85.30
N GLN A 53 -19.95 37.38 -85.32
CA GLN A 53 -19.35 38.04 -84.15
C GLN A 53 -20.07 39.37 -83.96
N VAL A 54 -20.98 39.44 -83.00
CA VAL A 54 -21.78 40.64 -82.68
C VAL A 54 -21.24 41.28 -81.41
N THR A 55 -20.99 42.58 -81.42
CA THR A 55 -20.44 43.29 -80.25
C THR A 55 -21.25 44.55 -79.95
N LEU A 56 -21.82 44.64 -78.75
CA LEU A 56 -22.43 45.85 -78.22
C LEU A 56 -21.43 46.57 -77.30
N GLY A 57 -21.38 47.90 -77.34
CA GLY A 57 -20.53 48.67 -76.42
C GLY A 57 -20.93 50.14 -76.34
N ALA A 58 -20.65 50.83 -75.23
CA ALA A 58 -21.01 52.24 -75.08
C ALA A 58 -20.23 53.16 -76.04
N SER A 59 -20.89 54.22 -76.52
CA SER A 59 -20.27 55.26 -77.35
C SER A 59 -20.91 56.63 -77.07
N GLY A 60 -20.29 57.40 -76.18
CA GLY A 60 -20.81 58.71 -75.77
C GLY A 60 -22.13 58.59 -75.00
N ALA A 61 -23.19 59.23 -75.50
CA ALA A 61 -24.56 59.15 -74.94
C ALA A 61 -25.43 58.08 -75.64
N GLY A 62 -24.79 57.13 -76.32
CA GLY A 62 -25.40 56.03 -77.08
C GLY A 62 -24.56 54.76 -76.98
N PHE A 63 -24.80 53.78 -77.84
CA PHE A 63 -24.02 52.55 -77.95
C PHE A 63 -23.65 52.28 -79.41
N THR A 64 -22.71 51.37 -79.63
CA THR A 64 -22.34 50.84 -80.94
C THR A 64 -22.68 49.36 -81.03
N VAL A 65 -23.07 48.92 -82.21
CA VAL A 65 -23.27 47.51 -82.57
C VAL A 65 -22.27 47.18 -83.67
N GLY A 66 -21.30 46.32 -83.38
CA GLY A 66 -20.40 45.75 -84.37
C GLY A 66 -20.92 44.40 -84.84
N VAL A 67 -20.84 44.13 -86.14
CA VAL A 67 -21.02 42.77 -86.71
C VAL A 67 -19.84 42.50 -87.64
N GLY A 68 -18.90 41.64 -87.21
CA GLY A 68 -17.64 41.43 -87.92
C GLY A 68 -16.80 42.72 -88.03
N ALA A 69 -16.63 43.24 -89.26
CA ALA A 69 -15.85 44.46 -89.51
C ALA A 69 -16.72 45.73 -89.63
N GLU A 70 -18.05 45.59 -89.65
CA GLU A 70 -18.99 46.70 -89.79
C GLU A 70 -19.45 47.21 -88.42
N THR A 71 -19.77 48.50 -88.30
CA THR A 71 -20.17 49.12 -87.02
C THR A 71 -21.31 50.11 -87.22
N LEU A 72 -22.36 49.98 -86.41
CA LEU A 72 -23.50 50.87 -86.33
C LEU A 72 -23.45 51.66 -85.01
N GLY A 73 -23.41 52.99 -85.07
CA GLY A 73 -23.60 53.85 -83.89
C GLY A 73 -25.08 54.12 -83.65
N VAL A 74 -25.54 54.04 -82.40
CA VAL A 74 -26.94 54.17 -82.01
C VAL A 74 -27.06 55.09 -80.80
N ALA A 75 -27.93 56.08 -80.82
CA ALA A 75 -28.20 56.97 -79.69
C ALA A 75 -29.71 56.99 -79.37
N GLY A 76 -30.08 57.28 -78.11
CA GLY A 76 -31.48 57.46 -77.71
C GLY A 76 -32.37 56.22 -77.93
N VAL A 77 -31.84 55.02 -77.70
CA VAL A 77 -32.57 53.75 -77.79
C VAL A 77 -32.48 53.03 -76.46
N GLU A 78 -33.62 52.58 -75.91
CA GLU A 78 -33.69 51.92 -74.60
C GLU A 78 -33.67 50.39 -74.69
N THR A 79 -34.05 49.79 -75.82
CA THR A 79 -34.08 48.32 -75.98
C THR A 79 -33.33 47.87 -77.24
N ALA A 80 -32.44 46.88 -77.13
CA ALA A 80 -31.78 46.24 -78.26
C ALA A 80 -32.10 44.74 -78.29
N ASN A 81 -32.73 44.26 -79.36
CA ASN A 81 -32.98 42.84 -79.61
C ASN A 81 -31.98 42.31 -80.63
N VAL A 82 -31.28 41.23 -80.32
CA VAL A 82 -30.34 40.53 -81.19
C VAL A 82 -30.84 39.11 -81.38
N ASP A 83 -31.20 38.75 -82.61
CA ASP A 83 -31.61 37.41 -83.01
C ASP A 83 -30.51 36.79 -83.89
N ALA A 84 -29.75 35.84 -83.33
CA ALA A 84 -28.60 35.21 -83.98
C ALA A 84 -29.00 34.20 -85.07
N ARG A 85 -30.22 33.65 -85.00
CA ARG A 85 -30.80 32.67 -85.94
C ARG A 85 -30.13 31.29 -86.00
N ARG A 86 -29.18 31.04 -86.91
CA ARG A 86 -28.58 29.71 -87.17
C ARG A 86 -27.09 29.88 -87.44
N GLY A 87 -26.24 29.17 -86.71
CA GLY A 87 -24.81 29.42 -86.74
C GLY A 87 -24.11 28.96 -85.47
N GLY A 88 -22.82 29.21 -85.38
CA GLY A 88 -22.09 29.14 -84.10
C GLY A 88 -21.60 30.54 -83.78
N ASP A 89 -22.48 31.35 -83.23
CA ASP A 89 -22.34 32.79 -83.12
C ASP A 89 -21.67 33.19 -81.79
N THR A 90 -20.99 34.34 -81.78
CA THR A 90 -20.45 34.93 -80.56
C THR A 90 -21.03 36.33 -80.37
N LEU A 91 -21.71 36.54 -79.24
CA LEU A 91 -22.37 37.78 -78.88
C LEU A 91 -21.67 38.40 -77.66
N THR A 92 -20.98 39.51 -77.87
CA THR A 92 -20.28 40.24 -76.82
C THR A 92 -21.07 41.48 -76.41
N VAL A 93 -21.40 41.62 -75.13
CA VAL A 93 -21.99 42.83 -74.54
C VAL A 93 -20.95 43.46 -73.63
N ASN A 94 -20.28 44.52 -74.07
CA ASN A 94 -19.37 45.29 -73.21
C ASN A 94 -20.14 46.19 -72.25
N ASP A 95 -19.45 46.89 -71.35
CA ASP A 95 -20.10 47.86 -70.46
C ASP A 95 -20.90 48.91 -71.25
N LEU A 96 -22.20 48.97 -70.94
CA LEU A 96 -23.18 49.86 -71.56
C LEU A 96 -23.50 51.08 -70.67
N GLY A 97 -22.75 51.29 -69.59
CA GLY A 97 -22.88 52.45 -68.71
C GLY A 97 -22.92 53.77 -69.48
N GLY A 98 -23.95 54.59 -69.23
CA GLY A 98 -24.10 55.91 -69.86
C GLY A 98 -24.62 55.90 -71.31
N SER A 99 -24.89 54.73 -71.91
CA SER A 99 -25.42 54.61 -73.28
C SER A 99 -26.91 54.95 -73.42
N GLY A 100 -27.66 54.97 -72.31
CA GLY A 100 -29.12 55.11 -72.30
C GLY A 100 -29.89 53.80 -72.49
N LEU A 101 -29.21 52.69 -72.82
CA LEU A 101 -29.83 51.38 -73.00
C LEU A 101 -30.31 50.81 -71.65
N GLN A 102 -31.55 50.30 -71.62
CA GLN A 102 -32.19 49.72 -70.44
C GLN A 102 -32.37 48.21 -70.55
N GLN A 103 -32.56 47.68 -71.76
CA GLN A 103 -32.78 46.26 -72.03
C GLN A 103 -31.99 45.79 -73.25
N VAL A 104 -31.37 44.63 -73.15
CA VAL A 104 -30.79 43.86 -74.26
C VAL A 104 -31.47 42.50 -74.26
N ASN A 105 -32.06 42.08 -75.37
CA ASN A 105 -32.63 40.74 -75.52
C ASN A 105 -31.80 39.99 -76.56
N LEU A 106 -31.19 38.88 -76.19
CA LEU A 106 -30.41 38.01 -77.07
C LEU A 106 -31.22 36.72 -77.31
N GLU A 107 -31.43 36.34 -78.56
CA GLU A 107 -32.03 35.06 -78.94
C GLU A 107 -31.00 34.28 -79.75
N LEU A 108 -30.52 33.16 -79.19
CA LEU A 108 -29.41 32.38 -79.76
C LEU A 108 -29.86 31.46 -80.91
N GLY A 109 -31.13 31.00 -80.88
CA GLY A 109 -31.69 30.14 -81.92
C GLY A 109 -31.54 28.65 -81.61
N ALA A 110 -32.57 27.86 -81.91
CA ALA A 110 -32.62 26.44 -81.56
C ALA A 110 -32.00 25.56 -82.65
N ASP A 111 -30.66 25.50 -82.73
CA ASP A 111 -29.94 24.60 -83.63
C ASP A 111 -28.98 23.64 -82.90
N SER A 112 -28.18 22.83 -83.61
CA SER A 112 -27.29 21.82 -82.98
C SER A 112 -25.84 22.29 -82.86
N VAL A 113 -25.57 23.55 -83.16
CA VAL A 113 -24.28 24.24 -83.11
C VAL A 113 -24.33 25.18 -81.91
N GLN A 114 -23.19 25.31 -81.24
CA GLN A 114 -23.08 26.04 -79.97
C GLN A 114 -22.84 27.53 -80.21
N ASP A 115 -23.64 28.38 -79.56
CA ASP A 115 -23.42 29.81 -79.48
C ASP A 115 -22.65 30.20 -78.20
N ALA A 116 -21.97 31.35 -78.23
CA ALA A 116 -21.24 31.92 -77.11
C ALA A 116 -21.70 33.34 -76.80
N VAL A 117 -22.02 33.63 -75.54
CA VAL A 117 -22.33 34.98 -75.06
C VAL A 117 -21.25 35.41 -74.08
N VAL A 118 -20.67 36.59 -74.29
CA VAL A 118 -19.67 37.19 -73.41
C VAL A 118 -20.18 38.53 -72.91
N ILE A 119 -20.25 38.73 -71.60
CA ILE A 119 -20.69 39.98 -70.99
C ILE A 119 -19.50 40.58 -70.22
N ASN A 120 -19.07 41.77 -70.60
CA ASN A 120 -17.95 42.45 -69.94
C ASN A 120 -18.46 43.61 -69.08
N GLY A 121 -17.96 43.71 -67.85
CA GLY A 121 -18.13 44.86 -66.98
C GLY A 121 -17.16 46.01 -67.31
N SER A 122 -17.09 46.95 -66.38
CA SER A 122 -16.34 48.20 -66.48
C SER A 122 -14.95 48.07 -65.87
N SER A 123 -14.22 49.18 -65.78
CA SER A 123 -12.93 49.24 -65.07
C SER A 123 -13.07 49.74 -63.63
N GLY A 124 -14.28 49.67 -63.05
CA GLY A 124 -14.55 50.01 -61.66
C GLY A 124 -15.68 49.14 -61.12
N ALA A 125 -15.88 49.21 -59.80
CA ALA A 125 -16.79 48.33 -59.06
C ALA A 125 -18.20 48.22 -59.68
N ASP A 126 -18.54 47.01 -60.10
CA ASP A 126 -19.79 46.62 -60.70
C ASP A 126 -20.55 45.64 -59.79
N ILE A 127 -21.88 45.63 -59.91
CA ILE A 127 -22.74 44.65 -59.24
C ILE A 127 -23.58 43.96 -60.29
N PHE A 128 -23.40 42.66 -60.45
CA PHE A 128 -24.14 41.80 -61.36
C PHE A 128 -25.06 40.85 -60.60
N THR A 129 -26.24 40.59 -61.17
CA THR A 129 -27.18 39.58 -60.70
C THR A 129 -27.56 38.68 -61.88
N ILE A 130 -27.32 37.38 -61.75
CA ILE A 130 -27.59 36.36 -62.76
C ILE A 130 -28.70 35.45 -62.23
N ALA A 131 -29.81 35.34 -62.96
CA ALA A 131 -30.94 34.52 -62.55
C ALA A 131 -31.70 33.91 -63.75
N PRO A 132 -32.17 32.65 -63.67
CA PRO A 132 -33.13 32.13 -64.61
C PRO A 132 -34.52 32.77 -64.39
N VAL A 133 -35.11 33.36 -65.43
CA VAL A 133 -36.44 34.00 -65.38
C VAL A 133 -37.34 33.37 -66.45
N GLY A 134 -38.07 32.32 -66.08
CA GLY A 134 -38.85 31.55 -67.05
C GLY A 134 -37.94 30.81 -68.04
N ASP A 135 -38.05 31.13 -69.33
CA ASP A 135 -37.26 30.52 -70.41
C ASP A 135 -36.05 31.37 -70.85
N VAL A 136 -35.61 32.34 -70.03
CA VAL A 136 -34.42 33.16 -70.32
C VAL A 136 -33.43 33.15 -69.14
N VAL A 137 -32.15 33.31 -69.42
CA VAL A 137 -31.13 33.67 -68.42
C VAL A 137 -31.01 35.18 -68.41
N ARG A 138 -31.29 35.80 -67.26
CA ARG A 138 -31.19 37.25 -67.06
C ARG A 138 -29.88 37.61 -66.37
N VAL A 139 -29.14 38.54 -66.94
CA VAL A 139 -27.99 39.21 -66.31
C VAL A 139 -28.33 40.69 -66.12
N GLN A 140 -28.35 41.14 -64.88
CA GLN A 140 -28.70 42.52 -64.52
C GLN A 140 -27.50 43.21 -63.87
N LYS A 141 -27.04 44.31 -64.48
CA LYS A 141 -26.04 45.21 -63.86
C LYS A 141 -26.74 46.30 -63.06
N ALA A 142 -26.34 46.53 -61.81
CA ALA A 142 -26.94 47.58 -60.98
C ALA A 142 -26.77 48.97 -61.61
N GLY A 143 -27.87 49.68 -61.87
CA GLY A 143 -27.85 50.97 -62.55
C GLY A 143 -27.52 50.94 -64.06
N GLY A 144 -27.39 49.74 -64.65
CA GLY A 144 -27.13 49.50 -66.07
C GLY A 144 -28.30 48.82 -66.79
N ALA A 145 -28.04 48.34 -68.01
CA ALA A 145 -29.02 47.60 -68.81
C ALA A 145 -29.25 46.18 -68.26
N THR A 146 -30.48 45.66 -68.41
CA THR A 146 -30.82 44.26 -68.18
C THR A 146 -30.61 43.46 -69.45
N ILE A 147 -29.93 42.32 -69.37
CA ILE A 147 -29.63 41.45 -70.51
C ILE A 147 -30.42 40.15 -70.34
N ASP A 148 -31.40 39.88 -71.20
CA ASP A 148 -32.17 38.63 -71.23
C ASP A 148 -31.69 37.75 -72.39
N ILE A 149 -31.30 36.51 -72.10
CA ILE A 149 -30.73 35.57 -73.06
C ILE A 149 -31.69 34.38 -73.21
N ALA A 150 -32.28 34.25 -74.39
CA ALA A 150 -33.25 33.24 -74.79
C ALA A 150 -32.65 32.21 -75.76
N GLY A 151 -33.37 31.12 -76.01
CA GLY A 151 -32.94 30.03 -76.90
C GLY A 151 -32.10 28.94 -76.24
N THR A 152 -31.82 29.07 -74.94
CA THR A 152 -30.80 28.30 -74.22
C THR A 152 -31.27 26.94 -73.67
N GLY A 153 -31.80 26.06 -74.53
CA GLY A 153 -32.44 24.80 -74.11
C GLY A 153 -31.59 23.54 -74.33
N PRO A 154 -31.93 22.38 -73.73
CA PRO A 154 -31.20 21.12 -73.92
C PRO A 154 -31.22 20.58 -75.37
N SER A 155 -32.01 21.19 -76.26
CA SER A 155 -32.01 20.91 -77.69
C SER A 155 -31.01 21.74 -78.51
N SER A 156 -30.29 22.70 -77.91
CA SER A 156 -29.45 23.70 -78.62
C SER A 156 -27.95 23.37 -78.72
N GLY A 157 -27.51 22.12 -78.51
CA GLY A 157 -26.08 21.79 -78.68
C GLY A 157 -25.12 22.28 -77.57
N GLY A 158 -25.61 23.04 -76.58
CA GLY A 158 -24.89 23.37 -75.34
C GLY A 158 -24.29 24.77 -75.30
N ASP A 159 -25.07 25.81 -75.58
CA ASP A 159 -24.65 27.22 -75.61
C ASP A 159 -23.94 27.67 -74.31
N GLY A 160 -22.99 28.60 -74.44
CA GLY A 160 -22.17 29.07 -73.31
C GLY A 160 -22.34 30.55 -73.02
N ILE A 161 -22.58 30.88 -71.76
CA ILE A 161 -22.51 32.25 -71.24
C ILE A 161 -21.27 32.41 -70.37
N THR A 162 -20.50 33.47 -70.63
CA THR A 162 -19.37 33.95 -69.85
C THR A 162 -19.62 35.38 -69.39
N LEU A 163 -19.41 35.65 -68.11
CA LEU A 163 -19.42 37.01 -67.54
C LEU A 163 -18.03 37.36 -67.02
N ASP A 164 -17.45 38.44 -67.52
CA ASP A 164 -16.15 38.99 -67.11
C ASP A 164 -16.41 40.36 -66.43
N ALA A 165 -16.26 40.48 -65.11
CA ALA A 165 -16.61 41.72 -64.40
C ALA A 165 -15.59 42.86 -64.64
N GLY A 166 -14.29 42.56 -64.79
CA GLY A 166 -13.30 43.49 -65.32
C GLY A 166 -12.24 43.89 -64.29
N ASP A 167 -11.88 45.17 -64.25
CA ASP A 167 -11.07 45.70 -63.15
C ASP A 167 -12.03 46.32 -62.13
N GLY A 168 -11.86 46.14 -60.83
CA GLY A 168 -12.85 46.68 -59.89
C GLY A 168 -12.79 46.08 -58.51
N ALA A 169 -13.83 46.29 -57.74
CA ALA A 169 -14.11 45.46 -56.57
C ALA A 169 -15.56 45.05 -56.80
N ASP A 170 -15.72 43.96 -57.52
CA ASP A 170 -16.96 43.59 -58.18
C ASP A 170 -17.76 42.61 -57.33
N GLN A 171 -19.08 42.70 -57.41
CA GLN A 171 -19.98 41.79 -56.73
C GLN A 171 -20.85 41.06 -57.75
N ILE A 172 -20.72 39.74 -57.84
CA ILE A 172 -21.52 38.92 -58.75
C ILE A 172 -22.42 37.99 -57.94
N ASN A 173 -23.73 38.07 -58.15
CA ASN A 173 -24.73 37.27 -57.44
C ASN A 173 -25.38 36.29 -58.42
N VAL A 174 -25.21 34.99 -58.20
CA VAL A 174 -25.74 33.91 -59.05
C VAL A 174 -26.86 33.19 -58.30
N LEU A 175 -28.11 33.42 -58.73
CA LEU A 175 -29.29 32.89 -58.06
C LEU A 175 -29.70 31.48 -58.55
N GLY A 176 -29.06 30.99 -59.61
CA GLY A 176 -29.31 29.69 -60.21
C GLY A 176 -28.77 29.59 -61.63
N THR A 177 -28.69 28.37 -62.15
CA THR A 177 -28.27 28.11 -63.54
C THR A 177 -29.35 27.38 -64.32
N ARG A 178 -29.31 27.47 -65.64
CA ARG A 178 -30.20 26.71 -66.54
C ARG A 178 -29.42 25.60 -67.21
N ALA A 179 -30.03 24.41 -67.31
CA ALA A 179 -29.41 23.22 -67.89
C ALA A 179 -28.83 23.49 -69.29
N GLY A 180 -27.51 23.38 -69.43
CA GLY A 180 -26.78 23.50 -70.70
C GLY A 180 -26.56 24.94 -71.20
N THR A 181 -26.40 25.94 -70.32
CA THR A 181 -26.38 27.36 -70.72
C THR A 181 -25.30 28.26 -70.09
N LEU A 182 -25.00 28.15 -68.78
CA LEU A 182 -24.07 29.06 -68.10
C LEU A 182 -22.76 28.33 -67.83
N ASN A 183 -21.63 28.86 -68.31
CA ASN A 183 -20.36 28.14 -68.32
C ASN A 183 -19.28 28.79 -67.44
N ALA A 184 -19.20 30.12 -67.35
CA ALA A 184 -18.15 30.78 -66.58
C ALA A 184 -18.51 32.19 -66.06
N VAL A 185 -18.00 32.53 -64.87
CA VAL A 185 -18.06 33.87 -64.27
C VAL A 185 -16.66 34.22 -63.76
N HIS A 186 -16.15 35.39 -64.09
CA HIS A 186 -14.82 35.86 -63.74
C HIS A 186 -14.92 37.23 -63.04
N GLY A 187 -14.31 37.37 -61.85
CA GLY A 187 -14.18 38.64 -61.12
C GLY A 187 -13.25 39.58 -61.88
N GLY A 188 -12.01 39.14 -62.09
CA GLY A 188 -11.02 39.88 -62.86
C GLY A 188 -9.95 40.46 -61.96
N ALA A 189 -9.64 41.75 -62.04
CA ALA A 189 -8.60 42.36 -61.23
C ALA A 189 -9.19 43.21 -60.10
N GLY A 190 -8.89 42.87 -58.85
CA GLY A 190 -9.21 43.63 -57.66
C GLY A 190 -9.76 42.76 -56.54
N ALA A 191 -10.69 43.27 -55.73
CA ALA A 191 -11.20 42.53 -54.57
C ALA A 191 -12.66 42.18 -54.80
N ASP A 192 -12.89 41.01 -55.36
CA ASP A 192 -14.17 40.61 -55.93
C ASP A 192 -14.92 39.66 -54.99
N THR A 193 -16.25 39.69 -55.04
CA THR A 193 -17.12 38.82 -54.25
C THR A 193 -18.13 38.14 -55.14
N ILE A 194 -18.07 36.82 -55.22
CA ILE A 194 -19.04 36.00 -55.96
C ILE A 194 -19.93 35.28 -54.95
N ASN A 195 -21.23 35.58 -54.98
CA ASN A 195 -22.24 34.97 -54.12
C ASN A 195 -23.12 34.02 -54.94
N ILE A 196 -23.29 32.78 -54.49
CA ILE A 196 -24.09 31.76 -55.17
C ILE A 196 -25.17 31.27 -54.19
N GLY A 197 -26.44 31.36 -54.60
CA GLY A 197 -27.57 30.96 -53.77
C GLY A 197 -28.85 31.69 -54.18
N SER A 198 -30.01 31.08 -53.98
CA SER A 198 -31.30 31.60 -54.47
C SER A 198 -31.70 32.98 -53.94
N LEU A 199 -31.08 33.44 -52.83
CA LEU A 199 -31.27 34.77 -52.23
C LEU A 199 -30.02 35.67 -52.31
N ALA A 200 -28.96 35.23 -53.00
CA ALA A 200 -27.69 35.94 -53.08
C ALA A 200 -27.87 37.43 -53.45
N PRO A 201 -27.23 38.36 -52.71
CA PRO A 201 -26.20 38.15 -51.69
C PRO A 201 -26.70 37.96 -50.25
N ALA A 202 -28.01 37.94 -50.02
CA ALA A 202 -28.53 37.66 -48.67
C ALA A 202 -28.37 36.17 -48.36
N THR A 203 -28.13 35.85 -47.09
CA THR A 203 -28.10 34.48 -46.56
C THR A 203 -29.51 33.89 -46.40
N GLY A 204 -29.61 32.58 -46.15
CA GLY A 204 -30.85 31.82 -46.05
C GLY A 204 -31.42 31.39 -47.41
N GLY A 205 -30.60 31.40 -48.45
CA GLY A 205 -30.91 30.86 -49.78
C GLY A 205 -30.63 29.37 -49.90
N THR A 206 -30.82 28.83 -51.10
CA THR A 206 -30.45 27.44 -51.45
C THR A 206 -29.71 27.39 -52.77
N VAL A 207 -28.82 26.41 -52.94
CA VAL A 207 -28.06 26.16 -54.17
C VAL A 207 -28.70 25.10 -55.08
N ASN A 208 -29.82 24.50 -54.67
CA ASN A 208 -30.66 23.62 -55.48
C ASN A 208 -30.99 24.13 -56.90
N GLY A 209 -30.94 25.45 -57.11
CA GLY A 209 -31.11 26.09 -58.42
C GLY A 209 -29.95 25.93 -59.40
N ILE A 210 -28.82 25.33 -58.99
CA ILE A 210 -27.65 25.07 -59.85
C ILE A 210 -27.89 23.79 -60.68
N ALA A 211 -28.45 23.98 -61.87
CA ALA A 211 -28.88 22.92 -62.79
C ALA A 211 -27.85 22.53 -63.87
N ALA A 212 -26.76 23.29 -64.01
CA ALA A 212 -25.66 23.08 -64.96
C ALA A 212 -24.31 23.42 -64.32
N PRO A 213 -23.18 22.83 -64.78
CA PRO A 213 -21.86 23.13 -64.24
C PRO A 213 -21.55 24.61 -64.32
N LEU A 214 -21.13 25.20 -63.21
CA LEU A 214 -20.78 26.61 -63.09
C LEU A 214 -19.29 26.71 -62.79
N VAL A 215 -18.53 27.45 -63.59
CA VAL A 215 -17.13 27.77 -63.27
C VAL A 215 -17.05 29.22 -62.79
N VAL A 216 -16.44 29.45 -61.64
CA VAL A 216 -16.18 30.78 -61.09
C VAL A 216 -14.68 30.99 -60.88
N ASP A 217 -14.20 32.19 -61.15
CA ASP A 217 -12.78 32.55 -60.96
C ASP A 217 -12.70 33.95 -60.34
N GLY A 218 -11.97 34.12 -59.24
CA GLY A 218 -11.79 35.41 -58.58
C GLY A 218 -10.89 36.32 -59.42
N GLY A 219 -9.68 35.84 -59.71
CA GLY A 219 -8.74 36.48 -60.62
C GLY A 219 -7.52 37.02 -59.89
N ASP A 220 -7.13 38.26 -60.16
CA ASP A 220 -6.01 38.93 -59.49
C ASP A 220 -6.51 39.79 -58.32
N GLY A 221 -6.33 39.35 -57.08
CA GLY A 221 -6.43 40.24 -55.92
C GLY A 221 -6.79 39.54 -54.61
N VAL A 222 -7.85 39.97 -53.93
CA VAL A 222 -8.31 39.32 -52.68
C VAL A 222 -9.79 39.07 -52.80
N ASP A 223 -10.11 37.84 -53.20
CA ASP A 223 -11.41 37.47 -53.70
C ASP A 223 -12.13 36.51 -52.74
N VAL A 224 -13.46 36.64 -52.70
CA VAL A 224 -14.34 35.87 -51.81
C VAL A 224 -15.40 35.13 -52.64
N LEU A 225 -15.49 33.82 -52.44
CA LEU A 225 -16.59 33.00 -52.93
C LEU A 225 -17.51 32.62 -51.75
N ASN A 226 -18.77 33.04 -51.81
CA ASN A 226 -19.81 32.62 -50.87
C ASN A 226 -20.79 31.68 -51.57
N VAL A 227 -20.98 30.48 -51.02
CA VAL A 227 -21.97 29.50 -51.49
C VAL A 227 -22.97 29.27 -50.36
N ASP A 228 -24.19 29.76 -50.56
CA ASP A 228 -25.22 29.86 -49.54
C ASP A 228 -26.32 28.82 -49.78
N ASP A 229 -26.25 27.71 -49.04
CA ASP A 229 -27.32 26.72 -48.90
C ASP A 229 -28.03 26.79 -47.53
N SER A 230 -27.68 27.76 -46.67
CA SER A 230 -28.15 27.90 -45.28
C SER A 230 -29.68 27.96 -45.08
N GLY A 231 -30.46 28.10 -46.16
CA GLY A 231 -31.93 28.06 -46.13
C GLY A 231 -32.54 26.71 -46.53
N ASP A 232 -31.72 25.70 -46.83
CA ASP A 232 -32.20 24.34 -47.08
C ASP A 232 -32.50 23.64 -45.74
N ALA A 233 -33.54 22.81 -45.72
CA ALA A 233 -33.95 22.04 -44.55
C ALA A 233 -33.98 20.53 -44.84
N ASP A 234 -33.67 20.14 -46.07
CA ASP A 234 -33.47 18.74 -46.43
C ASP A 234 -32.04 18.32 -46.04
N ALA A 235 -31.88 17.05 -45.64
CA ALA A 235 -30.56 16.46 -45.42
C ALA A 235 -29.84 16.21 -46.76
N ASN A 236 -28.62 16.72 -46.86
CA ASN A 236 -27.83 16.82 -48.08
C ASN A 236 -26.46 16.18 -47.87
N ALA A 237 -25.84 15.76 -48.98
CA ALA A 237 -24.45 15.32 -48.99
C ALA A 237 -23.64 16.29 -49.84
N GLY A 238 -22.50 16.75 -49.34
CA GLY A 238 -21.60 17.70 -49.99
C GLY A 238 -20.17 17.19 -50.14
N THR A 239 -19.43 17.72 -51.11
CA THR A 239 -17.99 17.47 -51.23
C THR A 239 -17.26 18.71 -51.71
N LEU A 240 -16.21 19.10 -50.97
CA LEU A 240 -15.25 20.12 -51.32
C LEU A 240 -13.93 19.49 -51.76
N THR A 241 -13.43 19.92 -52.91
CA THR A 241 -12.03 19.76 -53.31
C THR A 241 -11.44 21.15 -53.51
N GLY A 242 -10.12 21.28 -53.56
CA GLY A 242 -9.45 22.58 -53.77
C GLY A 242 -9.79 23.31 -55.08
N THR A 243 -10.67 22.76 -55.93
CA THR A 243 -11.16 23.38 -57.16
C THR A 243 -12.65 23.16 -57.43
N THR A 244 -13.38 22.40 -56.61
CA THR A 244 -14.79 22.06 -56.88
C THR A 244 -15.63 21.93 -55.62
N ILE A 245 -16.87 22.42 -55.68
CA ILE A 245 -17.93 22.18 -54.70
C ILE A 245 -19.04 21.40 -55.40
N SER A 246 -19.50 20.30 -54.82
CA SER A 246 -20.55 19.45 -55.40
C SER A 246 -21.45 18.86 -54.33
N GLY A 247 -22.61 18.35 -54.71
CA GLY A 247 -23.62 17.91 -53.74
C GLY A 247 -24.56 19.06 -53.36
N LEU A 248 -24.98 19.14 -52.10
CA LEU A 248 -25.84 20.22 -51.57
C LEU A 248 -27.12 20.40 -52.40
N GLY A 249 -27.70 19.27 -52.83
CA GLY A 249 -28.92 19.25 -53.64
C GLY A 249 -28.78 19.81 -55.06
N MET A 250 -27.59 20.31 -55.43
CA MET A 250 -27.27 20.76 -56.79
C MET A 250 -27.30 19.60 -57.78
N ALA A 251 -27.81 19.86 -58.99
CA ALA A 251 -27.76 18.87 -60.07
C ALA A 251 -26.38 18.83 -60.77
N ALA A 252 -25.52 19.83 -60.55
CA ALA A 252 -24.19 19.95 -61.12
C ALA A 252 -23.24 20.68 -60.17
N ALA A 253 -21.93 20.41 -60.30
CA ALA A 253 -20.89 20.99 -59.45
C ALA A 253 -20.55 22.44 -59.84
N ILE A 254 -20.04 23.19 -58.85
CA ILE A 254 -19.40 24.49 -59.01
C ILE A 254 -17.88 24.26 -59.05
N GLY A 255 -17.24 24.56 -60.17
CA GLY A 255 -15.78 24.67 -60.26
C GLY A 255 -15.34 26.07 -59.85
N TYR A 256 -14.29 26.18 -59.04
CA TYR A 256 -13.77 27.47 -58.58
C TYR A 256 -12.24 27.56 -58.71
N GLY A 257 -11.71 28.77 -58.86
CA GLY A 257 -10.27 29.05 -58.96
C GLY A 257 -9.93 30.49 -58.57
N ALA A 258 -8.67 30.72 -58.20
CA ALA A 258 -8.15 32.04 -57.85
C ALA A 258 -9.00 32.81 -56.81
N PHE A 259 -9.37 32.14 -55.70
CA PHE A 259 -9.98 32.79 -54.53
C PHE A 259 -9.04 32.71 -53.34
N GLU A 260 -9.06 33.74 -52.50
CA GLU A 260 -8.36 33.78 -51.21
C GLU A 260 -9.27 33.34 -50.05
N SER A 261 -10.59 33.41 -50.23
CA SER A 261 -11.58 32.99 -49.24
C SER A 261 -12.75 32.24 -49.89
N VAL A 262 -13.11 31.08 -49.33
CA VAL A 262 -14.31 30.32 -49.70
C VAL A 262 -15.16 30.12 -48.44
N VAL A 263 -16.42 30.53 -48.48
CA VAL A 263 -17.41 30.40 -47.39
C VAL A 263 -18.59 29.57 -47.89
N LEU A 264 -18.97 28.55 -47.11
CA LEU A 264 -20.04 27.60 -47.42
C LEU A 264 -21.03 27.55 -46.25
N GLY A 265 -22.33 27.63 -46.52
CA GLY A 265 -23.40 27.39 -45.53
C GLY A 265 -24.28 26.22 -45.96
N LEU A 266 -24.64 25.29 -45.06
CA LEU A 266 -25.33 24.03 -45.39
C LEU A 266 -26.85 24.03 -45.10
N GLY A 267 -27.30 24.49 -43.93
CA GLY A 267 -28.73 24.71 -43.65
C GLY A 267 -29.21 24.08 -42.35
N SER A 268 -30.52 23.83 -42.25
CA SER A 268 -31.13 23.25 -41.04
C SER A 268 -31.35 21.73 -41.13
N GLY A 269 -30.69 21.07 -42.09
CA GLY A 269 -30.84 19.65 -42.38
C GLY A 269 -29.63 18.89 -41.84
N ALA A 270 -29.82 17.64 -41.40
CA ALA A 270 -28.71 16.78 -40.97
C ALA A 270 -27.82 16.40 -42.17
N ASP A 271 -26.80 17.20 -42.44
CA ASP A 271 -25.97 17.18 -43.63
C ASP A 271 -24.68 16.37 -43.44
N ALA A 272 -24.19 15.79 -44.53
CA ALA A 272 -22.93 15.05 -44.56
C ALA A 272 -21.95 15.70 -45.54
N PHE A 273 -20.91 16.37 -45.04
CA PHE A 273 -20.00 17.16 -45.85
C PHE A 273 -18.57 16.62 -45.85
N LEU A 274 -18.06 16.27 -47.04
CA LEU A 274 -16.69 15.79 -47.21
C LEU A 274 -15.75 16.90 -47.67
N ILE A 275 -14.77 17.28 -46.83
CA ILE A 275 -13.62 18.09 -47.21
C ILE A 275 -12.50 17.16 -47.69
N ALA A 276 -12.50 16.85 -48.99
CA ALA A 276 -11.48 16.00 -49.60
C ALA A 276 -10.15 16.74 -49.83
N SER A 277 -10.21 18.05 -50.07
CA SER A 277 -9.06 18.97 -50.09
C SER A 277 -9.55 20.42 -50.08
N THR A 278 -8.78 21.35 -49.55
CA THR A 278 -9.02 22.79 -49.71
C THR A 278 -8.02 23.43 -50.67
N HIS A 279 -8.32 24.63 -51.16
CA HIS A 279 -7.33 25.48 -51.81
C HIS A 279 -6.35 26.08 -50.76
N ALA A 280 -5.35 26.83 -51.20
CA ALA A 280 -4.36 27.45 -50.30
C ALA A 280 -4.86 28.69 -49.54
N GLY A 281 -6.04 29.22 -49.90
CA GLY A 281 -6.68 30.33 -49.18
C GLY A 281 -7.45 29.85 -47.94
N VAL A 282 -8.20 30.76 -47.32
CA VAL A 282 -9.02 30.45 -46.13
C VAL A 282 -10.34 29.82 -46.54
N THR A 283 -10.72 28.73 -45.89
CA THR A 283 -12.03 28.08 -46.10
C THR A 283 -12.83 28.15 -44.80
N ARG A 284 -14.10 28.55 -44.87
CA ARG A 284 -15.06 28.44 -43.76
C ARG A 284 -16.26 27.62 -44.20
N LEU A 285 -16.63 26.65 -43.38
CA LEU A 285 -17.85 25.86 -43.50
C LEU A 285 -18.71 26.14 -42.28
N ASP A 286 -19.93 26.61 -42.51
CA ASP A 286 -20.98 26.83 -41.52
C ASP A 286 -22.05 25.74 -41.75
N THR A 287 -22.26 24.83 -40.79
CA THR A 287 -23.24 23.75 -40.98
C THR A 287 -24.65 24.18 -40.55
N ASP A 288 -24.76 25.14 -39.61
CA ASP A 288 -25.98 25.82 -39.12
C ASP A 288 -26.79 25.03 -38.06
N GLU A 289 -27.99 24.52 -38.36
CA GLU A 289 -28.82 23.79 -37.35
C GLU A 289 -28.95 22.32 -37.77
N GLY A 290 -28.91 21.40 -36.80
CA GLY A 290 -29.24 19.99 -36.99
C GLY A 290 -28.02 19.07 -37.04
N ASP A 291 -28.21 17.81 -36.68
CA ASP A 291 -27.11 16.84 -36.48
C ASP A 291 -26.26 16.60 -37.75
N ASP A 292 -25.16 17.34 -37.91
CA ASP A 292 -24.30 17.36 -39.08
C ASP A 292 -23.08 16.44 -38.93
N THR A 293 -22.52 16.01 -40.06
CA THR A 293 -21.27 15.26 -40.12
C THR A 293 -20.30 15.86 -41.12
N VAL A 294 -19.11 16.26 -40.66
CA VAL A 294 -18.04 16.81 -41.51
C VAL A 294 -16.82 15.90 -41.50
N ASP A 295 -16.47 15.33 -42.66
CA ASP A 295 -15.28 14.51 -42.85
C ASP A 295 -14.14 15.34 -43.47
N VAL A 296 -13.04 15.55 -42.75
CA VAL A 296 -11.88 16.34 -43.18
C VAL A 296 -10.69 15.44 -43.51
N LEU A 297 -10.47 15.20 -44.80
CA LEU A 297 -9.36 14.34 -45.26
C LEU A 297 -8.06 15.10 -45.50
N ALA A 298 -8.14 16.32 -46.04
CA ALA A 298 -6.96 17.12 -46.34
C ALA A 298 -7.30 18.62 -46.42
N ILE A 299 -6.36 19.46 -45.99
CA ILE A 299 -6.45 20.92 -46.11
C ILE A 299 -5.11 21.51 -46.57
N SER A 300 -5.16 22.51 -47.45
CA SER A 300 -3.96 23.22 -47.94
C SER A 300 -3.87 24.68 -47.47
N GLY A 301 -4.98 25.23 -46.96
CA GLY A 301 -5.04 26.55 -46.33
C GLY A 301 -5.91 26.46 -45.07
N ASP A 302 -5.80 27.49 -44.22
CA ASP A 302 -6.50 27.53 -42.92
C ASP A 302 -8.00 27.32 -43.13
N THR A 303 -8.56 26.37 -42.39
CA THR A 303 -9.95 25.92 -42.57
C THR A 303 -10.68 26.00 -41.24
N THR A 304 -11.86 26.62 -41.23
CA THR A 304 -12.76 26.66 -40.07
C THR A 304 -14.01 25.85 -40.39
N VAL A 305 -14.37 24.95 -39.49
CA VAL A 305 -15.67 24.25 -39.47
C VAL A 305 -16.39 24.76 -38.23
N ASP A 306 -17.50 25.45 -38.44
CA ASP A 306 -18.43 25.90 -37.41
C ASP A 306 -19.65 24.99 -37.49
N THR A 307 -19.85 24.16 -36.48
CA THR A 307 -20.91 23.13 -36.48
C THR A 307 -22.28 23.71 -36.12
N GLY A 308 -22.33 24.91 -35.54
CA GLY A 308 -23.59 25.49 -35.12
C GLY A 308 -24.29 24.62 -34.06
N ALA A 309 -25.62 24.60 -34.08
CA ALA A 309 -26.42 24.03 -32.99
C ALA A 309 -26.93 22.62 -33.30
N ASP A 310 -27.18 21.85 -32.23
CA ASP A 310 -27.57 20.43 -32.21
C ASP A 310 -26.34 19.49 -32.12
N ASP A 311 -26.50 18.18 -32.29
CA ASP A 311 -25.44 17.20 -32.01
C ASP A 311 -24.59 16.94 -33.27
N ASP A 312 -23.41 17.57 -33.37
CA ASP A 312 -22.57 17.48 -34.56
C ASP A 312 -21.36 16.56 -34.44
N THR A 313 -20.86 16.07 -35.57
CA THR A 313 -19.66 15.22 -35.62
C THR A 313 -18.66 15.72 -36.66
N VAL A 314 -17.43 16.02 -36.24
CA VAL A 314 -16.31 16.33 -37.13
C VAL A 314 -15.29 15.20 -37.08
N ASN A 315 -15.06 14.54 -38.20
CA ASN A 315 -14.04 13.49 -38.34
C ASN A 315 -12.83 14.06 -39.07
N VAL A 316 -11.64 13.95 -38.50
CA VAL A 316 -10.39 14.44 -39.08
C VAL A 316 -9.45 13.25 -39.33
N GLY A 317 -9.03 13.07 -40.57
CA GLY A 317 -8.21 11.93 -40.99
C GLY A 317 -8.69 11.34 -42.30
N SER A 318 -7.88 10.46 -42.90
CA SER A 318 -8.32 9.71 -44.09
C SER A 318 -9.38 8.64 -43.74
N ALA A 319 -9.95 7.95 -44.74
CA ALA A 319 -10.96 6.93 -44.49
C ALA A 319 -10.45 5.83 -43.54
N ALA A 320 -11.08 5.71 -42.36
CA ALA A 320 -10.69 4.81 -41.28
C ALA A 320 -10.28 3.39 -41.75
N PRO A 321 -9.10 2.89 -41.36
CA PRO A 321 -8.09 3.57 -40.52
C PRO A 321 -7.42 4.76 -41.23
N GLY A 322 -7.35 5.91 -40.55
CA GLY A 322 -7.01 7.24 -41.07
C GLY A 322 -5.53 7.65 -40.92
N THR A 323 -5.09 8.68 -41.63
CA THR A 323 -3.81 9.37 -41.36
C THR A 323 -4.03 10.88 -41.38
N LEU A 324 -3.27 11.62 -40.57
CA LEU A 324 -3.37 13.08 -40.45
C LEU A 324 -2.41 13.87 -41.36
N GLU A 325 -1.60 13.17 -42.15
CA GLU A 325 -0.64 13.74 -43.13
C GLU A 325 -1.30 14.67 -44.18
N GLY A 326 -2.62 14.56 -44.38
CA GLY A 326 -3.40 15.45 -45.25
C GLY A 326 -3.64 16.84 -44.67
N ILE A 327 -3.44 17.04 -43.36
CA ILE A 327 -3.69 18.30 -42.66
C ILE A 327 -2.47 19.23 -42.77
N GLY A 328 -2.41 19.95 -43.89
CA GLY A 328 -1.28 20.80 -44.28
C GLY A 328 -1.31 22.23 -43.73
N ALA A 329 -2.38 22.63 -43.05
CA ALA A 329 -2.63 23.98 -42.51
C ALA A 329 -3.35 23.89 -41.15
N TRP A 330 -3.76 25.01 -40.55
CA TRP A 330 -4.54 24.96 -39.31
C TRP A 330 -6.01 24.65 -39.58
N LEU A 331 -6.56 23.68 -38.86
CA LEU A 331 -7.99 23.40 -38.79
C LEU A 331 -8.54 24.02 -37.51
N THR A 332 -9.59 24.82 -37.60
CA THR A 332 -10.35 25.30 -36.45
C THR A 332 -11.71 24.61 -36.44
N VAL A 333 -12.07 23.95 -35.34
CA VAL A 333 -13.40 23.36 -35.12
C VAL A 333 -14.07 24.15 -34.00
N GLU A 334 -15.18 24.78 -34.33
CA GLU A 334 -16.04 25.51 -33.40
C GLU A 334 -17.32 24.67 -33.26
N GLY A 335 -17.59 24.16 -32.06
CA GLY A 335 -18.90 23.59 -31.71
C GLY A 335 -19.93 24.71 -31.51
N ASP A 336 -20.76 24.58 -30.47
CA ASP A 336 -21.57 25.70 -29.96
C ASP A 336 -21.61 25.76 -28.42
N GLU A 337 -22.40 26.65 -27.82
CA GLU A 337 -22.58 26.66 -26.37
C GLU A 337 -23.17 25.30 -25.88
N PRO A 338 -22.73 24.75 -24.72
CA PRO A 338 -23.10 23.39 -24.24
C PRO A 338 -24.59 23.14 -23.95
N SER A 339 -25.46 24.11 -24.23
CA SER A 339 -26.91 24.02 -24.06
C SER A 339 -27.67 23.77 -25.35
N SER A 340 -27.00 23.80 -26.52
CA SER A 340 -27.60 23.60 -27.84
C SER A 340 -27.47 22.17 -28.38
N GLY A 341 -26.50 21.37 -27.91
CA GLY A 341 -26.24 20.02 -28.40
C GLY A 341 -24.96 19.45 -27.77
N SER A 342 -24.50 18.30 -28.24
CA SER A 342 -23.28 17.62 -27.83
C SER A 342 -22.40 17.32 -29.05
N ASP A 343 -21.33 18.08 -29.20
CA ASP A 343 -20.43 18.00 -30.35
C ASP A 343 -19.29 17.00 -30.14
N VAL A 344 -18.95 16.27 -31.20
CA VAL A 344 -17.89 15.25 -31.21
C VAL A 344 -16.82 15.61 -32.25
N LEU A 345 -15.55 15.68 -31.81
CA LEU A 345 -14.38 15.76 -32.68
C LEU A 345 -13.59 14.46 -32.62
N ASN A 346 -13.57 13.73 -33.73
CA ASN A 346 -12.76 12.51 -33.90
C ASN A 346 -11.49 12.85 -34.68
N VAL A 347 -10.33 12.48 -34.14
CA VAL A 347 -9.00 12.68 -34.74
C VAL A 347 -8.38 11.30 -35.00
N ASP A 348 -8.46 10.83 -36.25
CA ASP A 348 -8.09 9.46 -36.65
C ASP A 348 -6.73 9.44 -37.40
N ASP A 349 -5.69 9.04 -36.67
CA ASP A 349 -4.35 8.70 -37.18
C ASP A 349 -4.08 7.18 -37.13
N SER A 350 -5.12 6.35 -36.94
CA SER A 350 -5.01 4.91 -36.70
C SER A 350 -4.41 4.07 -37.84
N GLY A 351 -4.32 4.66 -39.03
CA GLY A 351 -3.69 4.11 -40.23
C GLY A 351 -2.20 4.43 -40.36
N ASP A 352 -1.63 5.28 -39.51
CA ASP A 352 -0.18 5.46 -39.44
C ASP A 352 0.49 4.22 -38.82
N THR A 353 1.70 3.92 -39.29
CA THR A 353 2.52 2.79 -38.84
C THR A 353 3.93 3.23 -38.44
N GLY A 354 4.24 4.53 -38.59
CA GLY A 354 5.46 5.16 -38.14
C GLY A 354 5.28 5.78 -36.76
N PRO A 355 6.39 6.03 -36.04
CA PRO A 355 6.33 6.70 -34.74
C PRO A 355 6.01 8.18 -34.90
N ASN A 356 5.01 8.63 -34.17
CA ASN A 356 4.52 10.00 -34.13
C ASN A 356 4.72 10.62 -32.74
N SER A 357 4.66 11.94 -32.68
CA SER A 357 4.62 12.66 -31.41
C SER A 357 3.51 13.68 -31.44
N GLY A 358 2.69 13.70 -30.40
CA GLY A 358 1.51 14.56 -30.28
C GLY A 358 1.46 15.29 -28.95
N ALA A 359 0.75 16.42 -28.94
CA ALA A 359 0.46 17.17 -27.72
C ALA A 359 -0.98 17.70 -27.73
N LEU A 360 -1.62 17.61 -26.57
CA LEU A 360 -2.97 18.07 -26.29
C LEU A 360 -2.94 19.18 -25.24
N THR A 361 -3.58 20.31 -25.57
CA THR A 361 -3.99 21.34 -24.61
C THR A 361 -5.50 21.46 -24.62
N ALA A 362 -6.10 22.12 -23.65
CA ALA A 362 -7.55 22.33 -23.56
C ALA A 362 -8.22 22.97 -24.80
N THR A 363 -7.45 23.42 -25.80
CA THR A 363 -7.96 24.03 -27.04
C THR A 363 -7.23 23.57 -28.30
N THR A 364 -6.23 22.69 -28.21
CA THR A 364 -5.41 22.34 -29.38
C THR A 364 -4.89 20.91 -29.36
N VAL A 365 -4.92 20.27 -30.53
CA VAL A 365 -4.15 19.05 -30.84
C VAL A 365 -3.06 19.40 -31.86
N THR A 366 -1.81 19.03 -31.60
CA THR A 366 -0.67 19.29 -32.50
C THR A 366 0.23 18.06 -32.60
N GLY A 367 1.06 18.01 -33.65
CA GLY A 367 1.93 16.86 -33.92
C GLY A 367 1.25 15.84 -34.84
N LEU A 368 1.46 14.55 -34.60
CA LEU A 368 0.81 13.44 -35.32
C LEU A 368 0.93 13.54 -36.86
N GLY A 369 2.12 13.87 -37.38
CA GLY A 369 2.33 14.05 -38.83
C GLY A 369 1.74 15.32 -39.44
N MET A 370 0.92 16.10 -38.72
CA MET A 370 0.33 17.33 -39.23
C MET A 370 1.40 18.42 -39.43
N ALA A 371 1.30 19.16 -40.55
CA ALA A 371 2.14 20.34 -40.76
C ALA A 371 1.63 21.57 -39.99
N GLY A 372 0.32 21.60 -39.71
CA GLY A 372 -0.35 22.56 -38.84
C GLY A 372 -0.76 21.93 -37.51
N GLY A 373 -2.02 22.12 -37.13
CA GLY A 373 -2.65 21.53 -35.96
C GLY A 373 -4.16 21.78 -35.97
N ILE A 374 -4.84 21.22 -34.99
CA ILE A 374 -6.29 21.37 -34.82
C ILE A 374 -6.50 22.27 -33.60
N VAL A 375 -7.13 23.43 -33.82
CA VAL A 375 -7.69 24.26 -32.75
C VAL A 375 -9.14 23.85 -32.60
N TYR A 376 -9.57 23.57 -31.38
CA TYR A 376 -10.96 23.26 -31.10
C TYR A 376 -11.47 24.12 -29.94
N GLY A 377 -12.73 24.49 -30.01
CA GLY A 377 -13.43 25.26 -29.01
C GLY A 377 -14.85 24.72 -28.84
N THR A 378 -15.35 24.81 -27.61
CA THR A 378 -16.72 24.48 -27.21
C THR A 378 -17.22 23.05 -27.45
N ILE A 379 -16.45 22.15 -28.08
CA ILE A 379 -16.81 20.73 -28.19
C ILE A 379 -16.93 20.01 -26.83
N GLU A 380 -17.86 19.05 -26.76
CA GLU A 380 -18.10 18.22 -25.58
C GLU A 380 -17.26 16.93 -25.58
N THR A 381 -17.00 16.33 -26.74
CA THR A 381 -16.25 15.07 -26.86
C THR A 381 -15.08 15.22 -27.82
N LEU A 382 -13.89 14.80 -27.39
CA LEU A 382 -12.69 14.70 -28.20
C LEU A 382 -12.17 13.26 -28.16
N ASP A 383 -12.19 12.59 -29.30
CA ASP A 383 -11.65 11.24 -29.47
C ASP A 383 -10.40 11.31 -30.35
N ILE A 384 -9.29 10.71 -29.91
CA ILE A 384 -8.00 10.70 -30.61
C ILE A 384 -7.53 9.25 -30.74
N ASP A 385 -7.41 8.77 -31.98
CA ASP A 385 -6.92 7.43 -32.30
C ASP A 385 -5.54 7.52 -32.98
N LEU A 386 -4.53 6.87 -32.41
CA LEU A 386 -3.18 6.78 -32.98
C LEU A 386 -2.95 5.41 -33.66
N GLY A 387 -1.80 5.31 -34.33
CA GLY A 387 -1.48 4.25 -35.27
C GLY A 387 -0.91 2.98 -34.62
N SER A 388 -0.16 2.23 -35.42
CA SER A 388 0.66 1.10 -34.91
C SER A 388 2.14 1.47 -34.73
N GLY A 389 2.38 2.77 -34.54
CA GLY A 389 3.70 3.35 -34.35
C GLY A 389 4.25 3.06 -32.96
N ALA A 390 5.41 3.63 -32.64
CA ALA A 390 5.82 3.77 -31.24
C ALA A 390 5.65 5.25 -30.91
N ASP A 391 4.46 5.59 -30.45
CA ASP A 391 3.93 6.94 -30.42
C ASP A 391 4.15 7.59 -29.05
N GLY A 392 4.45 8.89 -29.06
CA GLY A 392 4.62 9.69 -27.86
C GLY A 392 3.57 10.78 -27.76
N PHE A 393 2.68 10.74 -26.78
CA PHE A 393 1.61 11.72 -26.62
C PHE A 393 1.66 12.44 -25.27
N THR A 394 1.59 13.77 -25.28
CA THR A 394 1.57 14.57 -24.04
C THR A 394 0.24 15.30 -23.86
N ILE A 395 -0.48 14.96 -22.80
CA ILE A 395 -1.69 15.65 -22.35
C ILE A 395 -1.26 16.76 -21.38
N GLU A 396 -1.03 17.97 -21.90
CA GLU A 396 -0.72 19.12 -21.06
C GLU A 396 -1.96 19.58 -20.27
N SER A 397 -3.13 19.58 -20.93
CA SER A 397 -4.44 19.86 -20.32
C SER A 397 -5.57 19.35 -21.21
N THR A 398 -6.69 18.96 -20.61
CA THR A 398 -7.95 18.66 -21.32
C THR A 398 -8.97 19.80 -21.15
N HIS A 399 -9.96 19.86 -22.05
CA HIS A 399 -11.13 20.70 -21.86
C HIS A 399 -12.05 20.09 -20.77
N ALA A 400 -13.16 20.75 -20.45
CA ALA A 400 -14.06 20.28 -19.38
C ALA A 400 -14.99 19.13 -19.80
N GLY A 401 -15.02 18.77 -21.09
CA GLY A 401 -15.81 17.67 -21.63
C GLY A 401 -15.11 16.31 -21.48
N THR A 402 -15.47 15.35 -22.31
CA THR A 402 -14.85 14.01 -22.33
C THR A 402 -13.73 13.96 -23.35
N THR A 403 -12.58 13.38 -22.97
CA THR A 403 -11.45 13.15 -23.87
C THR A 403 -11.09 11.67 -23.86
N SER A 404 -11.04 11.01 -25.02
CA SER A 404 -10.51 9.66 -25.19
C SER A 404 -9.23 9.70 -26.03
N LEU A 405 -8.21 8.98 -25.59
CA LEU A 405 -6.97 8.75 -26.33
C LEU A 405 -6.72 7.25 -26.44
N ASP A 406 -6.72 6.72 -27.65
CA ASP A 406 -6.37 5.34 -27.98
C ASP A 406 -5.05 5.35 -28.75
N THR A 407 -3.95 4.80 -28.19
CA THR A 407 -2.64 4.85 -28.86
C THR A 407 -2.40 3.72 -29.84
N GLY A 408 -3.16 2.62 -29.75
CA GLY A 408 -3.21 1.59 -30.76
C GLY A 408 -2.29 0.41 -30.48
N ALA A 409 -1.28 0.19 -31.31
CA ALA A 409 -0.35 -0.92 -31.11
C ALA A 409 1.09 -0.42 -31.24
N GLY A 410 2.03 -1.09 -30.59
CA GLY A 410 3.42 -0.65 -30.54
C GLY A 410 3.74 -0.04 -29.19
N ASN A 411 5.02 0.20 -28.95
CA ASN A 411 5.48 0.63 -27.64
C ASN A 411 5.27 2.14 -27.46
N ASP A 412 4.14 2.51 -26.86
CA ASP A 412 3.71 3.89 -26.76
C ASP A 412 4.10 4.54 -25.42
N THR A 413 4.14 5.87 -25.40
CA THR A 413 4.38 6.65 -24.19
C THR A 413 3.40 7.81 -24.07
N VAL A 414 2.58 7.81 -23.02
CA VAL A 414 1.64 8.90 -22.71
C VAL A 414 2.09 9.65 -21.46
N ASN A 415 2.25 10.97 -21.54
CA ASN A 415 2.51 11.83 -20.39
C ASN A 415 1.26 12.66 -20.07
N VAL A 416 0.76 12.59 -18.84
CA VAL A 416 -0.44 13.31 -18.40
C VAL A 416 -0.06 14.34 -17.34
N TRP A 417 -0.20 15.63 -17.67
CA TRP A 417 0.08 16.73 -16.76
C TRP A 417 -1.16 17.22 -16.02
N SER A 418 -2.29 17.33 -16.72
CA SER A 418 -3.57 17.73 -16.12
C SER A 418 -4.76 17.22 -16.91
N ALA A 419 -5.86 16.95 -16.19
CA ALA A 419 -7.13 16.52 -16.76
C ALA A 419 -8.25 17.32 -16.09
N SER A 420 -8.89 18.22 -16.85
CA SER A 420 -9.98 19.08 -16.33
C SER A 420 -11.38 18.50 -16.58
N GLY A 421 -11.50 17.59 -17.54
CA GLY A 421 -12.68 16.79 -17.85
C GLY A 421 -12.38 15.29 -17.77
N GLU A 422 -13.40 14.46 -17.87
CA GLU A 422 -13.26 13.00 -17.83
C GLU A 422 -12.34 12.55 -18.97
N THR A 423 -11.24 11.88 -18.63
CA THR A 423 -10.18 11.52 -19.59
C THR A 423 -9.91 10.02 -19.54
N SER A 424 -9.99 9.36 -20.69
CA SER A 424 -9.61 7.95 -20.86
C SER A 424 -8.35 7.85 -21.71
N VAL A 425 -7.39 7.03 -21.27
CA VAL A 425 -6.17 6.70 -22.02
C VAL A 425 -6.08 5.18 -22.15
N ASN A 426 -6.12 4.67 -23.37
CA ASN A 426 -5.98 3.25 -23.68
C ASN A 426 -4.72 3.06 -24.53
N THR A 427 -3.72 2.34 -24.03
CA THR A 427 -2.44 2.21 -24.75
C THR A 427 -2.41 1.04 -25.74
N GLY A 428 -3.16 -0.02 -25.44
CA GLY A 428 -3.58 -0.98 -26.46
C GLY A 428 -2.74 -2.26 -26.44
N ALA A 429 -1.84 -2.46 -27.39
CA ALA A 429 -1.04 -3.69 -27.48
C ALA A 429 0.46 -3.39 -27.63
N ASP A 430 1.29 -4.33 -27.17
CA ASP A 430 2.75 -4.20 -26.97
C ASP A 430 3.10 -3.46 -25.66
N ASP A 431 4.39 -3.23 -25.37
CA ASP A 431 4.81 -2.74 -24.04
C ASP A 431 4.73 -1.20 -23.98
N ASP A 432 3.78 -0.69 -23.18
CA ASP A 432 3.45 0.73 -23.09
C ASP A 432 3.90 1.39 -21.79
N THR A 433 3.97 2.72 -21.80
CA THR A 433 4.28 3.51 -20.58
C THR A 433 3.37 4.73 -20.45
N VAL A 434 2.67 4.85 -19.34
CA VAL A 434 1.91 6.04 -18.96
C VAL A 434 2.56 6.71 -17.76
N LYS A 435 2.77 8.02 -17.85
CA LYS A 435 3.35 8.85 -16.78
C LYS A 435 2.40 9.94 -16.36
N VAL A 436 2.13 10.09 -15.07
CA VAL A 436 1.24 11.11 -14.54
C VAL A 436 2.00 12.05 -13.61
N GLY A 437 1.96 13.35 -13.91
CA GLY A 437 2.64 14.40 -13.16
C GLY A 437 2.99 15.59 -14.06
N ASN A 438 2.86 16.82 -13.56
CA ASN A 438 2.99 18.04 -14.38
C ASN A 438 4.39 18.34 -14.96
N LEU A 439 5.40 17.53 -14.64
CA LEU A 439 6.74 17.59 -15.25
C LEU A 439 7.08 16.35 -16.08
N ALA A 440 6.18 15.36 -16.18
CA ALA A 440 6.40 14.14 -16.93
C ALA A 440 6.85 14.47 -18.38
N PRO A 441 7.91 13.83 -18.90
CA PRO A 441 8.59 12.64 -18.38
C PRO A 441 9.73 12.90 -17.37
N ALA A 442 10.00 14.16 -17.00
CA ALA A 442 10.96 14.49 -15.95
C ALA A 442 10.35 14.27 -14.56
N THR A 443 11.20 13.95 -13.57
CA THR A 443 10.79 13.80 -12.17
C THR A 443 10.64 15.15 -11.47
N GLY A 444 9.97 15.18 -10.32
CA GLY A 444 9.70 16.38 -9.53
C GLY A 444 8.36 17.03 -9.87
N GLY A 445 7.47 16.29 -10.53
CA GLY A 445 6.12 16.73 -10.86
C GLY A 445 5.15 16.66 -9.68
N THR A 446 3.95 17.22 -9.85
CA THR A 446 2.81 17.05 -8.93
C THR A 446 1.62 16.50 -9.69
N VAL A 447 0.79 15.68 -9.05
CA VAL A 447 -0.45 15.14 -9.65
C VAL A 447 -1.69 16.03 -9.42
N ASN A 448 -1.52 17.15 -8.71
CA ASN A 448 -2.56 18.17 -8.42
C ASN A 448 -3.32 18.71 -9.65
N GLY A 449 -2.82 18.48 -10.86
CA GLY A 449 -3.50 18.82 -12.12
C GLY A 449 -4.64 17.87 -12.52
N VAL A 450 -4.78 16.72 -11.86
CA VAL A 450 -5.89 15.78 -12.10
C VAL A 450 -7.14 16.30 -11.38
N GLY A 451 -7.98 17.00 -12.16
CA GLY A 451 -9.16 17.74 -11.71
C GLY A 451 -10.49 17.00 -11.88
N ALA A 452 -10.50 15.94 -12.68
CA ALA A 452 -11.64 15.11 -13.04
C ALA A 452 -11.21 13.64 -13.17
N PRO A 453 -12.14 12.67 -13.28
CA PRO A 453 -11.78 11.26 -13.40
C PRO A 453 -10.82 10.97 -14.55
N LEU A 454 -9.73 10.27 -14.23
CA LEU A 454 -8.73 9.79 -15.19
C LEU A 454 -8.74 8.27 -15.19
N VAL A 455 -9.05 7.67 -16.34
CA VAL A 455 -9.07 6.21 -16.54
C VAL A 455 -7.94 5.82 -17.47
N ILE A 456 -7.12 4.85 -17.06
CA ILE A 456 -5.93 4.43 -17.80
C ILE A 456 -5.96 2.91 -17.98
N SER A 457 -5.71 2.42 -19.20
CA SER A 457 -5.65 0.99 -19.53
C SER A 457 -4.36 0.68 -20.27
N GLY A 458 -3.56 -0.27 -19.77
CA GLY A 458 -2.35 -0.78 -20.44
C GLY A 458 -2.70 -1.69 -21.62
N GLY A 459 -3.46 -2.75 -21.36
CA GLY A 459 -3.99 -3.64 -22.40
C GLY A 459 -3.16 -4.92 -22.56
N GLU A 460 -2.78 -5.27 -23.80
CA GLU A 460 -1.98 -6.46 -24.09
C GLU A 460 -0.48 -6.12 -24.13
N GLY A 461 0.25 -6.27 -23.03
CA GLY A 461 1.66 -5.90 -23.04
C GLY A 461 2.38 -6.26 -21.77
N THR A 462 3.60 -5.72 -21.63
CA THR A 462 4.21 -5.45 -20.33
C THR A 462 4.18 -3.95 -20.10
N ASP A 463 3.13 -3.48 -19.44
CA ASP A 463 2.78 -2.07 -19.35
C ASP A 463 3.23 -1.44 -18.03
N ALA A 464 3.56 -0.16 -18.09
CA ALA A 464 4.06 0.61 -16.94
C ALA A 464 3.24 1.88 -16.68
N LEU A 465 2.81 2.06 -15.44
CA LEU A 465 2.22 3.29 -14.93
C LEU A 465 3.13 3.92 -13.87
N ASP A 466 3.60 5.14 -14.12
CA ASP A 466 4.47 5.91 -13.23
C ASP A 466 3.73 7.19 -12.77
N VAL A 467 3.42 7.26 -11.48
CA VAL A 467 2.73 8.39 -10.86
C VAL A 467 3.75 9.21 -10.05
N ASP A 468 4.07 10.40 -10.53
CA ASP A 468 5.08 11.29 -9.95
C ASP A 468 4.45 12.51 -9.27
N ASP A 469 4.41 12.45 -7.95
CA ASP A 469 4.05 13.56 -7.04
C ASP A 469 5.25 14.06 -6.23
N THR A 470 6.49 13.71 -6.62
CA THR A 470 7.72 14.04 -5.87
C THR A 470 8.01 15.54 -5.73
N GLY A 471 7.36 16.37 -6.56
CA GLY A 471 7.43 17.82 -6.52
C GLY A 471 6.53 18.47 -5.48
N ASP A 472 5.61 17.72 -4.87
CA ASP A 472 4.75 18.23 -3.80
C ASP A 472 5.51 18.23 -2.47
N ALA A 473 5.46 19.35 -1.76
CA ALA A 473 6.11 19.50 -0.45
C ALA A 473 5.10 19.61 0.69
N ASP A 474 3.80 19.67 0.35
CA ASP A 474 2.74 19.70 1.34
C ASP A 474 2.35 18.25 1.73
N PRO A 475 1.99 18.00 3.00
CA PRO A 475 1.49 16.70 3.44
C PRO A 475 0.25 16.26 2.66
N ASN A 476 0.32 15.11 2.01
CA ASN A 476 -0.78 14.54 1.24
C ASN A 476 -1.39 13.32 1.94
N SER A 477 -2.67 13.05 1.67
CA SER A 477 -3.32 11.79 2.05
C SER A 477 -3.72 11.04 0.80
N GLY A 478 -3.52 9.72 0.75
CA GLY A 478 -3.85 8.90 -0.41
C GLY A 478 -4.35 7.51 -0.04
N VAL A 479 -5.10 6.91 -0.98
CA VAL A 479 -5.58 5.52 -0.88
C VAL A 479 -5.32 4.81 -2.19
N LEU A 480 -4.64 3.66 -2.11
CA LEU A 480 -4.39 2.71 -3.18
C LEU A 480 -5.30 1.49 -3.00
N THR A 481 -5.96 1.09 -4.09
CA THR A 481 -6.70 -0.17 -4.22
C THR A 481 -6.17 -0.93 -5.43
N ALA A 482 -6.62 -2.16 -5.69
CA ALA A 482 -6.18 -2.93 -6.85
C ALA A 482 -6.42 -2.23 -8.22
N THR A 483 -7.33 -1.25 -8.30
CA THR A 483 -7.70 -0.58 -9.56
C THR A 483 -7.82 0.93 -9.47
N THR A 484 -7.59 1.53 -8.31
CA THR A 484 -7.78 2.98 -8.12
C THR A 484 -6.71 3.59 -7.22
N LEU A 485 -6.33 4.82 -7.57
CA LEU A 485 -5.51 5.71 -6.75
C LEU A 485 -6.29 7.01 -6.52
N SER A 486 -6.39 7.43 -5.26
CA SER A 486 -7.09 8.65 -4.89
C SER A 486 -6.32 9.44 -3.85
N GLY A 487 -6.59 10.74 -3.75
CA GLY A 487 -5.85 11.64 -2.86
C GLY A 487 -4.64 12.25 -3.57
N LEU A 488 -3.50 12.38 -2.86
CA LEU A 488 -2.26 12.98 -3.40
C LEU A 488 -2.47 14.40 -3.97
N GLY A 489 -3.40 15.14 -3.36
CA GLY A 489 -3.81 16.48 -3.82
C GLY A 489 -4.59 16.51 -5.15
N MET A 490 -4.87 15.37 -5.79
CA MET A 490 -5.84 15.26 -6.88
C MET A 490 -7.24 15.64 -6.39
N ALA A 491 -8.02 16.33 -7.23
CA ALA A 491 -9.40 16.69 -6.89
C ALA A 491 -10.40 15.54 -7.11
N ASP A 492 -10.03 14.54 -7.91
CA ASP A 492 -10.79 13.31 -8.14
C ASP A 492 -9.83 12.10 -8.24
N SER A 493 -10.38 10.89 -8.36
CA SER A 493 -9.60 9.64 -8.42
C SER A 493 -9.10 9.29 -9.82
N MET A 494 -7.99 8.57 -9.86
CA MET A 494 -7.48 7.85 -11.01
C MET A 494 -7.89 6.38 -10.93
N SER A 495 -8.37 5.81 -12.04
CA SER A 495 -8.58 4.37 -12.18
C SER A 495 -7.59 3.80 -13.20
N TYR A 496 -7.07 2.62 -12.92
CA TYR A 496 -6.14 1.93 -13.81
C TYR A 496 -6.47 0.44 -13.91
N LEU A 497 -6.15 -0.15 -15.05
CA LEU A 497 -6.34 -1.58 -15.32
C LEU A 497 -5.30 -2.10 -16.33
N ASP A 498 -5.09 -3.42 -16.29
CA ASP A 498 -4.19 -4.13 -17.20
C ASP A 498 -2.76 -3.56 -17.25
N PHE A 499 -2.18 -3.25 -16.08
CA PHE A 499 -0.77 -2.87 -15.93
C PHE A 499 0.03 -3.94 -15.19
N GLU A 500 1.27 -4.17 -15.62
CA GLU A 500 2.22 -5.08 -14.96
C GLU A 500 3.10 -4.36 -13.95
N THR A 501 3.41 -3.08 -14.17
CA THR A 501 4.20 -2.28 -13.23
C THR A 501 3.49 -0.98 -12.86
N LEU A 502 3.35 -0.72 -11.56
CA LEU A 502 2.83 0.53 -11.01
C LEU A 502 3.86 1.09 -10.05
N GLN A 503 4.36 2.29 -10.35
CA GLN A 503 5.23 3.04 -9.45
C GLN A 503 4.51 4.30 -9.00
N ILE A 504 4.47 4.54 -7.69
CA ILE A 504 3.91 5.74 -7.09
C ILE A 504 5.03 6.42 -6.30
N SER A 505 5.33 7.66 -6.62
CA SER A 505 6.37 8.43 -5.93
C SER A 505 5.79 9.70 -5.36
N LEU A 506 5.81 9.80 -4.03
CA LEU A 506 5.31 10.92 -3.25
C LEU A 506 6.44 11.94 -3.00
N GLY A 507 6.08 13.13 -2.54
CA GLY A 507 7.04 14.19 -2.25
C GLY A 507 7.34 14.36 -0.76
N ALA A 508 8.23 15.30 -0.43
CA ALA A 508 8.84 15.47 0.91
C ALA A 508 7.89 16.01 2.01
N GLY A 509 6.57 15.96 1.82
CA GLY A 509 5.59 16.22 2.88
C GLY A 509 5.47 15.02 3.81
N GLY A 510 4.94 15.19 5.04
CA GLY A 510 4.63 14.05 5.92
C GLY A 510 3.30 13.41 5.53
N ASN A 511 3.34 12.49 4.58
CA ASN A 511 2.19 11.92 3.89
C ASN A 511 1.49 10.85 4.72
N GLN A 512 0.22 10.59 4.39
CA GLN A 512 -0.56 9.48 4.95
C GLN A 512 -1.10 8.62 3.81
N PHE A 513 -0.58 7.40 3.64
CA PHE A 513 -0.88 6.57 2.47
C PHE A 513 -1.41 5.20 2.87
N ALA A 514 -2.66 4.90 2.49
CA ALA A 514 -3.29 3.62 2.78
C ALA A 514 -3.29 2.70 1.55
N ILE A 515 -2.69 1.51 1.69
CA ILE A 515 -2.63 0.49 0.65
C ILE A 515 -3.58 -0.64 1.04
N THR A 516 -4.69 -0.75 0.31
CA THR A 516 -5.78 -1.70 0.59
C THR A 516 -6.01 -2.72 -0.53
N GLY A 517 -5.19 -2.65 -1.58
CA GLY A 517 -5.15 -3.63 -2.65
C GLY A 517 -4.06 -3.26 -3.66
N THR A 518 -3.49 -4.26 -4.32
CA THR A 518 -2.47 -4.09 -5.37
C THR A 518 -2.86 -4.86 -6.63
N MET A 519 -2.21 -4.54 -7.74
CA MET A 519 -2.49 -5.21 -9.02
C MET A 519 -2.07 -6.67 -8.94
N ARG A 520 -2.98 -7.59 -9.29
CA ARG A 520 -2.69 -9.02 -9.40
C ARG A 520 -3.16 -9.57 -10.73
N ARG A 521 -2.24 -10.23 -11.42
CA ARG A 521 -2.53 -11.07 -12.59
C ARG A 521 -1.84 -12.41 -12.43
N ASP A 522 -2.55 -13.51 -12.66
CA ASP A 522 -1.98 -14.85 -12.54
C ASP A 522 -1.19 -15.29 -13.80
N ASP A 523 -1.32 -14.57 -14.91
CA ASP A 523 -0.73 -14.88 -16.21
C ASP A 523 0.58 -14.15 -16.51
N VAL A 524 0.87 -13.06 -15.79
CA VAL A 524 2.07 -12.21 -15.90
C VAL A 524 2.51 -11.76 -14.51
N GLY A 525 3.80 -11.47 -14.31
CA GLY A 525 4.28 -10.98 -13.02
C GLY A 525 3.95 -9.50 -12.85
N THR A 526 3.12 -9.17 -11.86
CA THR A 526 2.84 -7.77 -11.49
C THR A 526 3.81 -7.28 -10.41
N MET A 527 4.08 -5.98 -10.39
CA MET A 527 4.86 -5.31 -9.35
C MET A 527 4.26 -3.94 -9.03
N THR A 528 4.00 -3.68 -7.75
CA THR A 528 3.62 -2.36 -7.25
C THR A 528 4.74 -1.81 -6.38
N THR A 529 5.22 -0.60 -6.64
CA THR A 529 6.24 0.09 -5.85
C THR A 529 5.70 1.42 -5.36
N VAL A 530 5.81 1.67 -4.06
CA VAL A 530 5.45 2.94 -3.42
C VAL A 530 6.69 3.56 -2.79
N ASN A 531 6.95 4.81 -3.14
CA ASN A 531 8.05 5.63 -2.61
C ASN A 531 7.44 6.81 -1.84
N SER A 532 7.64 6.93 -0.52
CA SER A 532 6.96 7.97 0.27
C SER A 532 7.73 9.31 0.38
N GLY A 533 9.07 9.28 0.32
CA GLY A 533 9.90 10.48 0.10
C GLY A 533 10.64 10.93 1.35
N ASP A 534 11.17 12.16 1.36
CA ASP A 534 12.05 12.64 2.46
C ASP A 534 11.29 13.19 3.71
N GLY A 535 10.00 12.90 3.90
CA GLY A 535 9.19 13.45 5.00
C GLY A 535 8.69 12.40 5.97
N ASP A 536 8.44 12.76 7.23
CA ASP A 536 7.87 11.85 8.24
C ASP A 536 6.47 11.32 7.81
N ASP A 537 6.45 10.13 7.22
CA ASP A 537 5.33 9.51 6.53
C ASP A 537 4.62 8.45 7.38
N VAL A 538 3.32 8.24 7.12
CA VAL A 538 2.53 7.17 7.73
C VAL A 538 1.91 6.31 6.65
N VAL A 539 2.32 5.04 6.56
CA VAL A 539 1.84 4.06 5.59
C VAL A 539 1.07 2.94 6.30
N THR A 540 -0.12 2.62 5.83
CA THR A 540 -0.88 1.46 6.35
C THR A 540 -1.14 0.47 5.23
N VAL A 541 -0.82 -0.81 5.43
CA VAL A 541 -0.96 -1.87 4.42
C VAL A 541 -1.92 -2.95 4.91
N SER A 542 -2.90 -3.30 4.09
CA SER A 542 -3.80 -4.43 4.34
C SER A 542 -4.07 -5.13 3.01
N LEU A 543 -3.32 -6.21 2.77
CA LEU A 543 -3.34 -7.00 1.55
C LEU A 543 -3.62 -8.47 1.85
N ASP A 544 -4.32 -9.15 0.96
CA ASP A 544 -4.60 -10.59 1.05
C ASP A 544 -3.80 -11.32 -0.04
N ALA A 545 -2.93 -12.25 0.37
CA ALA A 545 -2.11 -13.06 -0.54
C ALA A 545 -2.90 -13.83 -1.62
N ALA A 546 -4.20 -14.05 -1.40
CA ALA A 546 -5.09 -14.69 -2.37
C ALA A 546 -5.60 -13.73 -3.46
N THR A 547 -5.66 -12.42 -3.21
CA THR A 547 -6.25 -11.43 -4.14
C THR A 547 -5.27 -10.39 -4.64
N ASP A 548 -4.20 -10.12 -3.90
CA ASP A 548 -3.26 -9.04 -4.15
C ASP A 548 -1.94 -9.55 -4.75
N GLY A 549 -1.22 -8.65 -5.41
CA GLY A 549 0.08 -8.90 -6.03
C GLY A 549 1.24 -8.30 -5.23
N PRO A 550 2.49 -8.58 -5.62
CA PRO A 550 3.69 -8.12 -4.90
C PRO A 550 3.71 -6.61 -4.67
N LEU A 551 4.15 -6.20 -3.48
CA LEU A 551 4.31 -4.82 -3.06
C LEU A 551 5.74 -4.58 -2.56
N THR A 552 6.36 -3.51 -3.04
CA THR A 552 7.56 -2.91 -2.45
C THR A 552 7.24 -1.52 -1.92
N VAL A 553 7.62 -1.22 -0.68
CA VAL A 553 7.50 0.11 -0.09
C VAL A 553 8.88 0.64 0.28
N ASN A 554 9.21 1.85 -0.16
CA ASN A 554 10.43 2.56 0.22
C ASN A 554 10.02 3.85 0.91
N LEU A 555 10.28 3.97 2.21
CA LEU A 555 9.89 5.16 2.98
C LEU A 555 10.85 6.33 2.73
N GLN A 556 12.13 6.03 2.53
CA GLN A 556 13.21 6.92 2.08
C GLN A 556 13.82 7.78 3.18
N GLY A 557 13.24 8.91 3.57
CA GLY A 557 13.88 9.76 4.57
C GLY A 557 12.84 10.41 5.46
N GLY A 558 13.16 10.61 6.73
CA GLY A 558 12.16 11.02 7.71
C GLY A 558 12.06 9.98 8.81
N ASN A 559 11.33 10.30 9.88
CA ASN A 559 10.98 9.29 10.87
C ASN A 559 9.60 8.75 10.52
N ASP A 560 9.57 7.58 9.89
CA ASP A 560 8.39 7.05 9.24
C ASP A 560 7.69 6.00 10.11
N THR A 561 6.41 5.77 9.83
CA THR A 561 5.62 4.73 10.49
C THR A 561 4.90 3.90 9.45
N LEU A 562 5.19 2.60 9.39
CA LEU A 562 4.50 1.65 8.53
C LEU A 562 3.83 0.55 9.35
N ASP A 563 2.53 0.41 9.19
CA ASP A 563 1.73 -0.67 9.80
C ASP A 563 1.13 -1.57 8.72
N ALA A 564 1.72 -2.75 8.53
CA ALA A 564 1.18 -3.81 7.67
C ALA A 564 0.59 -5.00 8.44
N SER A 565 0.26 -4.83 9.73
CA SER A 565 -0.34 -5.89 10.57
C SER A 565 -1.67 -6.46 10.03
N GLY A 566 -2.32 -5.73 9.10
CA GLY A 566 -3.50 -6.18 8.38
C GLY A 566 -3.22 -6.95 7.08
N SER A 567 -1.96 -7.27 6.77
CA SER A 567 -1.51 -7.96 5.55
C SER A 567 -1.22 -9.44 5.82
N THR A 568 -1.51 -10.31 4.84
CA THR A 568 -1.09 -11.73 4.81
C THR A 568 -0.14 -12.04 3.65
N LEU A 569 0.19 -11.02 2.86
CA LEU A 569 1.12 -11.10 1.73
C LEU A 569 2.53 -10.81 2.25
N GLY A 570 3.54 -11.59 1.82
CA GLY A 570 4.94 -11.26 2.08
C GLY A 570 5.37 -9.97 1.37
N LEU A 571 5.93 -9.05 2.13
CA LEU A 571 6.23 -7.67 1.75
C LEU A 571 7.74 -7.43 1.66
N THR A 572 8.10 -6.38 0.92
CA THR A 572 9.47 -5.88 0.84
C THR A 572 9.42 -4.40 1.22
N ILE A 573 9.95 -4.04 2.40
CA ILE A 573 9.80 -2.71 2.97
C ILE A 573 11.16 -2.17 3.39
N SER A 574 11.52 -0.96 2.96
CA SER A 574 12.72 -0.24 3.39
C SER A 574 12.34 1.06 4.06
N GLY A 575 12.83 1.30 5.29
CA GLY A 575 12.70 2.54 6.06
C GLY A 575 13.49 3.66 5.41
N GLY A 576 14.81 3.55 5.37
CA GLY A 576 15.67 4.53 4.73
C GLY A 576 16.45 5.32 5.76
N GLU A 577 16.40 6.66 5.76
CA GLU A 577 17.13 7.49 6.73
C GLU A 577 16.21 8.16 7.72
N GLY A 578 16.42 7.96 9.01
CA GLY A 578 15.63 8.45 10.12
C GLY A 578 15.25 7.30 11.04
N ASN A 579 14.48 7.59 12.07
CA ASN A 579 14.08 6.59 13.07
C ASN A 579 12.70 6.06 12.72
N ASP A 580 12.63 4.86 12.15
CA ASP A 580 11.44 4.29 11.54
C ASP A 580 10.76 3.24 12.43
N ASP A 581 9.42 3.16 12.36
CA ASP A 581 8.61 2.17 13.07
C ASP A 581 7.83 1.31 12.06
N ILE A 582 8.30 0.09 11.80
CA ILE A 582 7.85 -0.77 10.70
C ILE A 582 7.29 -2.09 11.22
N ALA A 583 6.08 -2.46 10.77
CA ALA A 583 5.48 -3.79 11.00
C ALA A 583 5.13 -4.48 9.67
N GLY A 584 5.63 -5.70 9.42
CA GLY A 584 5.54 -6.46 8.17
C GLY A 584 4.21 -7.17 7.92
N GLY A 585 3.66 -7.89 8.90
CA GLY A 585 2.36 -8.55 8.76
C GLY A 585 2.46 -10.06 8.94
N ALA A 586 1.54 -10.82 8.34
CA ALA A 586 1.43 -12.26 8.57
C ALA A 586 2.04 -13.15 7.46
N GLY A 587 2.86 -12.57 6.57
CA GLY A 587 3.53 -13.31 5.49
C GLY A 587 5.04 -13.19 5.61
N ASP A 588 5.79 -14.02 4.86
CA ASP A 588 7.26 -13.97 4.88
C ASP A 588 7.76 -12.61 4.33
N ASP A 589 8.14 -11.72 5.24
CA ASP A 589 8.46 -10.32 4.98
C ASP A 589 9.97 -10.08 4.92
N THR A 590 10.37 -9.03 4.20
CA THR A 590 11.74 -8.53 4.23
C THR A 590 11.75 -7.05 4.55
N LEU A 591 12.31 -6.69 5.70
CA LEU A 591 12.31 -5.37 6.28
C LEU A 591 13.75 -4.85 6.43
N TRP A 592 13.99 -3.61 5.99
CA TRP A 592 15.24 -2.88 6.23
C TRP A 592 14.92 -1.59 7.00
N GLY A 593 15.60 -1.34 8.12
CA GLY A 593 15.54 -0.09 8.88
C GLY A 593 16.27 1.01 8.10
N GLY A 594 17.59 0.85 7.96
CA GLY A 594 18.43 1.76 7.21
C GLY A 594 19.31 2.58 8.15
N GLY A 595 19.32 3.90 8.03
CA GLY A 595 20.12 4.75 8.90
C GLY A 595 19.27 5.45 9.96
N GLY A 596 19.47 5.17 11.23
CA GLY A 596 18.73 5.76 12.35
C GLY A 596 18.50 4.74 13.45
N ASP A 597 17.77 5.10 14.51
CA ASP A 597 17.40 4.13 15.54
C ASP A 597 16.00 3.59 15.20
N ASP A 598 15.92 2.40 14.63
CA ASP A 598 14.73 1.82 14.02
C ASP A 598 14.03 0.75 14.90
N ALA A 599 12.74 0.55 14.65
CA ALA A 599 11.92 -0.49 15.28
C ALA A 599 11.24 -1.34 14.20
N LEU A 600 11.73 -2.57 14.00
CA LEU A 600 11.26 -3.51 12.99
C LEU A 600 10.51 -4.68 13.64
N ARG A 601 9.33 -5.01 13.11
CA ARG A 601 8.49 -6.13 13.53
C ARG A 601 8.09 -6.98 12.33
N GLY A 602 8.56 -8.22 12.25
CA GLY A 602 8.11 -9.18 11.25
C GLY A 602 6.62 -9.51 11.44
N ASN A 603 6.28 -9.91 12.66
CA ASN A 603 5.03 -10.58 13.04
C ASN A 603 5.00 -12.01 12.49
N LEU A 604 3.86 -12.55 12.04
CA LEU A 604 3.81 -13.98 11.71
C LEU A 604 4.48 -14.21 10.35
N GLY A 605 5.35 -15.21 10.24
CA GLY A 605 5.99 -15.53 8.96
C GLY A 605 7.43 -15.91 9.20
N SER A 606 8.11 -16.44 8.18
CA SER A 606 9.57 -16.53 8.23
C SER A 606 10.13 -15.24 7.64
N ASP A 607 10.52 -14.33 8.51
CA ASP A 607 10.84 -12.96 8.16
C ASP A 607 12.35 -12.72 8.07
N THR A 608 12.72 -11.64 7.38
CA THR A 608 14.11 -11.19 7.26
C THR A 608 14.18 -9.71 7.62
N LEU A 609 14.82 -9.40 8.74
CA LEU A 609 14.90 -8.05 9.31
C LEU A 609 16.37 -7.58 9.34
N HIS A 610 16.60 -6.35 8.89
CA HIS A 610 17.92 -5.72 8.88
C HIS A 610 17.83 -4.33 9.52
N GLY A 611 18.51 -4.09 10.65
CA GLY A 611 18.62 -2.77 11.30
C GLY A 611 19.45 -1.80 10.46
N GLU A 612 20.66 -2.22 10.10
CA GLU A 612 21.69 -1.44 9.38
C GLU A 612 22.49 -0.46 10.26
N ASP A 613 22.39 0.86 10.08
CA ASP A 613 23.20 1.86 10.79
C ASP A 613 22.39 2.51 11.93
N GLY A 614 22.71 2.26 13.19
CA GLY A 614 22.09 2.90 14.35
C GLY A 614 21.72 1.91 15.44
N ASN A 615 21.00 2.34 16.48
CA ASN A 615 20.66 1.47 17.60
C ASN A 615 19.23 0.93 17.44
N ASP A 616 19.09 -0.29 16.95
CA ASP A 616 17.85 -0.83 16.42
C ASP A 616 17.16 -1.83 17.35
N VAL A 617 15.85 -2.00 17.16
CA VAL A 617 15.03 -3.03 17.82
C VAL A 617 14.36 -3.90 16.76
N LEU A 618 14.76 -5.16 16.69
CA LEU A 618 14.25 -6.15 15.73
C LEU A 618 13.47 -7.24 16.48
N LEU A 619 12.23 -7.44 16.06
CA LEU A 619 11.32 -8.47 16.59
C LEU A 619 10.89 -9.35 15.41
N GLY A 620 11.32 -10.61 15.40
CA GLY A 620 10.90 -11.61 14.41
C GLY A 620 9.39 -11.79 14.43
N ASP A 621 8.87 -12.40 15.49
CA ASP A 621 7.43 -12.56 15.70
C ASP A 621 6.74 -11.47 16.55
N ALA A 622 5.40 -11.53 16.61
CA ALA A 622 4.59 -10.53 17.30
C ALA A 622 4.54 -10.70 18.83
N GLY A 623 5.36 -9.91 19.54
CA GLY A 623 5.12 -9.45 20.90
C GLY A 623 4.59 -8.01 20.92
N VAL A 624 3.27 -7.83 20.97
CA VAL A 624 2.67 -6.47 20.99
C VAL A 624 3.18 -5.67 22.21
N VAL A 625 3.70 -4.46 22.00
CA VAL A 625 3.85 -3.42 23.03
C VAL A 625 2.92 -2.25 22.65
N SER A 626 1.71 -2.22 23.19
CA SER A 626 0.81 -1.07 23.06
C SER A 626 1.23 0.04 24.03
N GLU A 627 1.31 1.28 23.55
CA GLU A 627 1.58 2.47 24.35
C GLU A 627 0.78 2.51 25.68
N GLY A 628 1.49 2.45 26.80
CA GLY A 628 0.94 2.68 28.13
C GLY A 628 0.70 1.40 28.95
N ASN A 629 1.75 0.99 29.67
CA ASN A 629 1.77 -0.02 30.73
C ASN A 629 1.04 -1.34 30.40
N VAL A 630 1.88 -2.29 29.96
CA VAL A 630 1.68 -3.76 29.89
C VAL A 630 1.20 -4.28 28.54
N LEU A 631 2.13 -4.93 27.83
CA LEU A 631 1.96 -6.29 27.29
C LEU A 631 3.37 -6.84 26.99
N LEU A 632 3.68 -8.05 27.47
CA LEU A 632 4.58 -8.98 26.78
C LEU A 632 3.67 -10.16 26.39
N THR A 633 3.92 -10.74 25.21
CA THR A 633 3.49 -12.07 24.73
C THR A 633 2.84 -12.93 25.83
N ASP A 634 1.56 -13.31 25.81
CA ASP A 634 0.75 -13.83 24.70
C ASP A 634 -0.69 -13.36 24.80
N VAL A 635 -1.25 -12.89 23.68
CA VAL A 635 -2.66 -13.13 23.41
C VAL A 635 -2.75 -13.70 22.01
N ALA A 636 -2.60 -15.02 21.97
CA ALA A 636 -3.65 -15.89 21.47
C ALA A 636 -4.17 -15.49 20.10
N HIS A 637 -3.70 -16.19 19.06
CA HIS A 637 -4.59 -16.38 17.94
C HIS A 637 -5.83 -17.13 18.45
N VAL A 638 -6.94 -16.42 18.70
CA VAL A 638 -8.24 -17.05 18.90
C VAL A 638 -8.68 -17.55 17.53
N THR A 639 -8.27 -18.76 17.18
CA THR A 639 -8.58 -19.42 15.89
C THR A 639 -10.09 -19.59 15.64
N GLY A 640 -10.91 -19.36 16.66
CA GLY A 640 -12.35 -19.15 16.53
C GLY A 640 -13.13 -19.64 17.75
N GLU A 641 -14.44 -19.56 17.63
CA GLU A 641 -15.38 -20.11 18.61
C GLU A 641 -15.93 -21.45 18.10
N LEU A 642 -15.62 -22.55 18.81
CA LEU A 642 -16.16 -23.86 18.49
C LEU A 642 -17.43 -24.14 19.32
N ALA A 643 -18.58 -24.26 18.64
CA ALA A 643 -19.84 -24.65 19.28
C ALA A 643 -19.85 -26.15 19.61
N LEU A 644 -19.98 -26.49 20.89
CA LEU A 644 -20.08 -27.87 21.37
C LEU A 644 -21.56 -28.27 21.51
N GLY A 645 -21.93 -29.46 21.03
CA GLY A 645 -23.29 -29.98 21.14
C GLY A 645 -23.69 -30.41 22.57
N GLU A 646 -24.98 -30.75 22.77
CA GLU A 646 -25.60 -31.07 24.09
C GLU A 646 -24.89 -32.17 24.92
N ASP A 647 -24.05 -32.99 24.29
CA ASP A 647 -23.31 -34.08 24.94
C ASP A 647 -21.83 -33.77 25.22
N CYS A 648 -21.36 -32.52 25.01
CA CYS A 648 -19.94 -32.12 25.01
C CYS A 648 -19.06 -32.98 24.07
N LEU A 649 -19.69 -33.69 23.13
CA LEU A 649 -19.03 -34.43 22.07
C LEU A 649 -19.34 -33.71 20.76
N PRO A 650 -18.32 -33.23 20.03
CA PRO A 650 -18.56 -32.62 18.74
C PRO A 650 -19.25 -33.66 17.83
N ALA A 651 -20.12 -33.20 16.94
CA ALA A 651 -20.32 -33.92 15.68
C ALA A 651 -19.00 -33.77 14.90
N ALA A 652 -17.95 -34.44 15.37
CA ALA A 652 -16.57 -34.06 15.07
C ALA A 652 -16.26 -34.34 13.60
N SER A 653 -16.04 -33.28 12.82
CA SER A 653 -15.22 -33.42 11.62
C SER A 653 -13.78 -33.69 12.04
N GLU A 654 -12.99 -34.23 11.12
CA GLU A 654 -11.56 -34.44 11.35
C GLU A 654 -10.86 -33.12 11.69
N GLU A 655 -11.29 -31.99 11.11
CA GLU A 655 -10.80 -30.65 11.47
C GLU A 655 -11.14 -30.24 12.92
N THR A 656 -12.32 -30.56 13.44
CA THR A 656 -12.68 -30.20 14.83
C THR A 656 -11.82 -30.93 15.87
N VAL A 657 -11.50 -32.19 15.59
CA VAL A 657 -10.62 -32.98 16.46
C VAL A 657 -9.17 -32.50 16.35
N ARG A 658 -8.73 -32.10 15.14
CA ARG A 658 -7.39 -31.54 14.92
C ARG A 658 -7.21 -30.22 15.65
N ALA A 659 -8.14 -29.27 15.49
CA ALA A 659 -8.09 -27.98 16.18
C ALA A 659 -8.05 -28.11 17.71
N LEU A 660 -8.81 -29.05 18.29
CA LEU A 660 -8.78 -29.32 19.74
C LEU A 660 -7.49 -30.01 20.22
N LEU A 661 -6.75 -30.67 19.34
CA LEU A 661 -5.49 -31.34 19.65
C LEU A 661 -4.26 -30.45 19.36
N GLU A 662 -4.41 -29.47 18.48
CA GLU A 662 -3.36 -28.52 18.06
C GLU A 662 -3.34 -27.24 18.93
N ALA A 663 -4.41 -26.93 19.68
CA ALA A 663 -4.47 -25.74 20.53
C ALA A 663 -3.76 -25.91 21.90
N ASP A 664 -3.00 -24.88 22.29
CA ASP A 664 -2.23 -24.78 23.54
C ASP A 664 -3.10 -24.51 24.78
N LEU A 665 -4.17 -23.71 24.64
CA LEU A 665 -5.14 -23.49 25.70
C LEU A 665 -6.58 -23.59 25.17
N VAL A 666 -7.43 -24.37 25.86
CA VAL A 666 -8.85 -24.55 25.51
C VAL A 666 -9.73 -24.06 26.65
N LEU A 667 -10.38 -22.91 26.48
CA LEU A 667 -11.31 -22.33 27.44
C LEU A 667 -12.76 -22.76 27.14
N LEU A 668 -13.35 -23.60 27.97
CA LEU A 668 -14.76 -23.97 27.86
C LEU A 668 -15.65 -22.98 28.61
N VAL A 669 -16.49 -22.27 27.88
CA VAL A 669 -17.48 -21.33 28.43
C VAL A 669 -18.88 -21.92 28.27
N GLY A 670 -19.61 -22.05 29.38
CA GLY A 670 -21.00 -22.50 29.40
C GLY A 670 -21.97 -21.38 29.73
N ARG A 671 -23.03 -21.19 28.93
CA ARG A 671 -24.17 -20.32 29.24
C ARG A 671 -25.46 -21.12 29.23
N GLU A 672 -26.33 -20.92 30.22
CA GLU A 672 -27.70 -21.45 30.14
C GLU A 672 -28.52 -20.59 29.17
N GLY A 673 -28.97 -21.20 28.06
CA GLY A 673 -29.89 -20.61 27.10
C GLY A 673 -31.22 -20.24 27.75
N ALA A 674 -31.99 -19.35 27.12
CA ALA A 674 -33.27 -18.87 27.65
C ALA A 674 -34.33 -19.99 27.85
N ASP A 675 -34.10 -21.17 27.29
CA ASP A 675 -34.88 -22.41 27.42
C ASP A 675 -34.35 -23.38 28.48
N GLY A 676 -33.28 -23.04 29.19
CA GLY A 676 -32.63 -23.89 30.19
C GLY A 676 -31.66 -24.92 29.60
N ALA A 677 -31.36 -24.85 28.30
CA ALA A 677 -30.36 -25.72 27.67
C ALA A 677 -28.95 -25.12 27.87
N PRO A 678 -27.93 -25.92 28.24
CA PRO A 678 -26.56 -25.42 28.32
C PRO A 678 -25.97 -25.24 26.92
N ASP A 679 -25.52 -24.03 26.61
CA ASP A 679 -24.75 -23.66 25.42
C ASP A 679 -23.27 -23.64 25.80
N PHE A 680 -22.50 -24.59 25.29
CA PHE A 680 -21.07 -24.74 25.56
C PHE A 680 -20.26 -24.29 24.35
N ARG A 681 -19.31 -23.39 24.57
CA ARG A 681 -18.38 -22.86 23.58
C ARG A 681 -16.96 -23.15 24.04
N ALA A 682 -16.09 -23.55 23.12
CA ALA A 682 -14.65 -23.64 23.37
C ALA A 682 -13.95 -22.49 22.64
N LEU A 683 -13.14 -21.73 23.38
CA LEU A 683 -12.14 -20.81 22.85
C LEU A 683 -10.82 -21.57 22.76
N LEU A 684 -10.19 -21.57 21.59
CA LEU A 684 -8.89 -22.19 21.35
C LEU A 684 -7.83 -21.09 21.26
N PHE A 685 -6.68 -21.32 21.88
CA PHE A 685 -5.52 -20.46 21.93
C PHE A 685 -4.35 -21.24 21.33
N GLU A 686 -3.67 -20.69 20.34
CA GLU A 686 -2.44 -21.23 19.75
C GLU A 686 -1.30 -20.24 20.09
N LEU A 687 -0.23 -20.77 20.66
CA LEU A 687 0.97 -20.12 21.18
C LEU A 687 2.24 -20.58 20.42
N ILE A 688 2.16 -21.55 19.50
CA ILE A 688 3.32 -22.18 18.84
C ILE A 688 3.24 -22.09 17.31
N ALA A 689 2.99 -20.90 16.76
CA ALA A 689 3.09 -20.66 15.33
C ALA A 689 3.97 -19.43 15.09
N GLY A 690 5.25 -19.55 15.44
CA GLY A 690 6.26 -18.62 14.96
C GLY A 690 6.96 -19.15 13.71
N GLY A 691 7.68 -18.30 12.99
CA GLY A 691 8.42 -18.65 11.78
C GLY A 691 9.93 -18.59 11.97
N ASP A 692 10.66 -19.34 11.15
CA ASP A 692 12.12 -19.32 11.19
C ASP A 692 12.63 -17.97 10.66
N ASP A 693 13.09 -17.08 11.54
CA ASP A 693 13.43 -15.69 11.22
C ASP A 693 14.93 -15.46 11.00
N THR A 694 15.27 -14.40 10.25
CA THR A 694 16.66 -13.94 10.07
C THR A 694 16.78 -12.47 10.44
N LEU A 695 17.46 -12.16 11.54
CA LEU A 695 17.64 -10.81 12.08
C LEU A 695 19.11 -10.39 12.00
N THR A 696 19.39 -9.17 11.54
CA THR A 696 20.72 -8.56 11.54
C THR A 696 20.66 -7.15 12.11
N GLY A 697 21.39 -6.86 13.19
CA GLY A 697 21.49 -5.55 13.85
C GLY A 697 22.25 -4.56 12.97
N GLY A 698 23.58 -4.69 12.92
CA GLY A 698 24.42 -3.89 12.02
C GLY A 698 25.46 -3.08 12.77
N GLU A 699 25.58 -1.77 12.49
CA GLU A 699 26.44 -0.87 13.28
C GLU A 699 25.61 -0.17 14.37
N GLY A 700 25.85 -0.46 15.64
CA GLY A 700 25.19 0.21 16.76
C GLY A 700 24.95 -0.73 17.92
N ASP A 701 24.29 -0.25 18.98
CA ASP A 701 23.94 -1.10 20.12
C ASP A 701 22.49 -1.59 19.94
N ASP A 702 22.32 -2.82 19.47
CA ASP A 702 21.05 -3.36 18.96
C ASP A 702 20.34 -4.31 19.93
N ALA A 703 19.04 -4.51 19.71
CA ALA A 703 18.23 -5.50 20.44
C ALA A 703 17.43 -6.39 19.47
N LEU A 704 17.82 -7.66 19.37
CA LEU A 704 17.24 -8.66 18.46
C LEU A 704 16.52 -9.76 19.24
N PHE A 705 15.27 -10.05 18.86
CA PHE A 705 14.46 -11.12 19.45
C PHE A 705 13.83 -11.98 18.35
N GLY A 706 14.24 -13.25 18.23
CA GLY A 706 13.68 -14.21 17.27
C GLY A 706 12.27 -14.66 17.66
N GLN A 707 12.11 -15.00 18.95
CA GLN A 707 10.88 -15.44 19.60
C GLN A 707 10.52 -16.91 19.38
N GLY A 708 9.96 -17.32 18.26
CA GLY A 708 9.52 -18.70 18.10
C GLY A 708 9.80 -19.20 16.70
N GLY A 709 10.47 -20.34 16.57
CA GLY A 709 11.03 -20.74 15.27
C GLY A 709 12.47 -21.18 15.45
N ASP A 710 13.08 -21.76 14.42
CA ASP A 710 14.54 -21.95 14.43
C ASP A 710 15.19 -20.67 13.84
N ASP A 711 15.60 -19.73 14.69
CA ASP A 711 15.95 -18.36 14.30
C ASP A 711 17.46 -18.16 14.03
N THR A 712 17.80 -17.15 13.23
CA THR A 712 19.19 -16.72 12.98
C THR A 712 19.37 -15.23 13.31
N LEU A 713 20.14 -14.92 14.35
CA LEU A 713 20.39 -13.56 14.85
C LEU A 713 21.87 -13.18 14.70
N GLN A 714 22.13 -11.97 14.20
CA GLN A 714 23.48 -11.42 14.06
C GLN A 714 23.54 -9.96 14.55
N GLY A 715 24.31 -9.66 15.60
CA GLY A 715 24.45 -8.31 16.17
C GLY A 715 25.37 -7.40 15.35
N ASP A 716 26.48 -7.96 14.86
CA ASP A 716 27.55 -7.26 14.12
C ASP A 716 28.44 -6.35 14.99
N ALA A 717 28.23 -5.03 15.04
CA ALA A 717 29.19 -4.11 15.64
C ALA A 717 28.55 -3.16 16.64
N GLY A 718 28.80 -3.39 17.92
CA GLY A 718 28.40 -2.57 19.05
C GLY A 718 28.13 -3.48 20.24
N ASN A 719 27.40 -3.01 21.25
CA ASN A 719 27.10 -3.83 22.40
C ASN A 719 25.65 -4.31 22.33
N ASP A 720 25.45 -5.53 21.84
CA ASP A 720 24.15 -6.02 21.41
C ASP A 720 23.45 -6.92 22.44
N LEU A 721 22.12 -6.99 22.35
CA LEU A 721 21.26 -7.92 23.08
C LEU A 721 20.53 -8.84 22.11
N LEU A 722 20.88 -10.12 22.10
CA LEU A 722 20.28 -11.13 21.24
C LEU A 722 19.54 -12.17 22.09
N ALA A 723 18.29 -12.46 21.76
CA ALA A 723 17.49 -13.52 22.37
C ALA A 723 16.87 -14.39 21.27
N GLY A 724 17.26 -15.66 21.22
CA GLY A 724 16.75 -16.65 20.26
C GLY A 724 15.25 -16.86 20.45
N GLY A 725 14.85 -17.40 21.59
CA GLY A 725 13.45 -17.47 22.00
C GLY A 725 12.99 -18.87 22.30
N ALA A 726 12.43 -19.58 21.33
CA ALA A 726 11.95 -20.95 21.48
C ALA A 726 12.15 -21.67 20.15
N GLY A 727 13.08 -22.62 20.13
CA GLY A 727 13.47 -23.34 18.92
C GLY A 727 14.98 -23.57 18.94
N ASN A 728 15.59 -24.03 17.84
CA ASN A 728 17.05 -24.17 17.79
C ASN A 728 17.63 -22.95 17.11
N ASP A 729 18.17 -22.03 17.91
CA ASP A 729 18.55 -20.71 17.43
C ASP A 729 20.06 -20.62 17.16
N GLU A 730 20.44 -19.80 16.18
CA GLU A 730 21.83 -19.42 15.91
C GLU A 730 22.00 -17.92 16.16
N ALA A 731 22.74 -17.54 17.20
CA ALA A 731 22.99 -16.14 17.55
C ALA A 731 24.50 -15.81 17.55
N GLN A 732 24.88 -14.70 16.91
CA GLN A 732 26.26 -14.20 16.85
C GLN A 732 26.32 -12.73 17.26
N GLY A 733 27.05 -12.39 18.33
CA GLY A 733 27.23 -11.02 18.83
C GLY A 733 28.04 -10.17 17.86
N GLY A 734 29.31 -10.50 17.67
CA GLY A 734 30.17 -9.85 16.69
C GLY A 734 31.32 -9.11 17.35
N THR A 735 31.33 -7.78 17.32
CA THR A 735 32.37 -6.97 17.98
C THR A 735 31.75 -6.00 18.98
N GLY A 736 32.25 -6.01 20.22
CA GLY A 736 31.73 -5.20 21.32
C GLY A 736 31.35 -6.09 22.50
N ASP A 737 30.83 -5.53 23.59
CA ASP A 737 30.49 -6.34 24.76
C ASP A 737 29.01 -6.77 24.68
N ASP A 738 28.75 -8.02 24.27
CA ASP A 738 27.43 -8.52 23.87
C ASP A 738 26.74 -9.38 24.94
N THR A 739 25.41 -9.50 24.85
CA THR A 739 24.59 -10.41 25.67
C THR A 739 23.71 -11.29 24.80
N LEU A 740 23.98 -12.60 24.80
CA LEU A 740 23.26 -13.61 24.02
C LEU A 740 22.52 -14.56 24.97
N VAL A 741 21.25 -14.82 24.67
CA VAL A 741 20.42 -15.79 25.37
C VAL A 741 19.80 -16.72 24.33
N GLY A 742 19.90 -18.04 24.53
CA GLY A 742 19.26 -19.07 23.71
C GLY A 742 17.74 -19.01 23.85
N ASP A 743 17.20 -19.71 24.83
CA ASP A 743 15.77 -19.68 25.14
C ASP A 743 15.38 -18.66 26.26
N MET A 744 14.12 -18.18 26.28
CA MET A 744 13.62 -17.23 27.30
C MET A 744 12.71 -17.87 28.37
N LEU A 745 13.06 -17.74 29.66
CA LEU A 745 12.09 -17.76 30.77
C LEU A 745 12.13 -16.49 31.63
N ALA A 746 11.00 -15.78 31.70
CA ALA A 746 10.88 -14.46 32.34
C ALA A 746 10.65 -14.48 33.85
N ILE A 747 11.30 -13.55 34.59
CA ILE A 747 10.85 -13.20 35.95
C ILE A 747 11.20 -11.85 36.58
N ASP A 748 10.18 -11.46 37.36
CA ASP A 748 9.82 -10.23 38.05
C ASP A 748 10.84 -9.66 39.04
N SER A 749 11.61 -8.62 38.69
CA SER A 749 12.31 -7.82 39.69
C SER A 749 11.78 -6.39 39.80
N ALA A 750 10.93 -6.14 40.78
CA ALA A 750 10.69 -4.79 41.29
C ALA A 750 11.88 -4.37 42.15
N GLY A 751 12.74 -3.43 41.70
CA GLY A 751 13.49 -2.57 42.63
C GLY A 751 15.03 -2.49 42.53
N ALA A 752 15.71 -3.30 41.73
CA ALA A 752 17.15 -3.11 41.54
C ALA A 752 17.43 -2.05 40.47
N ALA A 753 18.12 -0.98 40.84
CA ALA A 753 18.97 -0.29 39.88
C ALA A 753 20.02 -1.32 39.43
N MET A 754 19.77 -1.98 38.31
CA MET A 754 20.81 -2.69 37.58
C MET A 754 21.96 -1.68 37.38
N PRO A 755 23.22 -2.05 37.68
CA PRO A 755 24.35 -1.22 37.30
C PRO A 755 24.25 -1.03 35.79
N ASN A 756 24.43 0.20 35.29
CA ASN A 756 24.61 0.52 33.88
C ASN A 756 25.27 -0.65 33.13
N VAL A 757 24.48 -1.43 32.38
CA VAL A 757 24.94 -1.95 31.10
C VAL A 757 25.08 -0.68 30.26
N ALA A 758 26.30 -0.36 29.86
CA ALA A 758 26.65 1.00 29.45
C ALA A 758 26.01 1.41 28.12
N HIS A 759 25.37 0.48 27.42
CA HIS A 759 24.63 0.69 26.19
C HIS A 759 23.37 -0.20 26.24
N GLY A 760 22.22 0.30 25.78
CA GLY A 760 20.91 -0.38 25.88
C GLY A 760 19.93 0.11 26.98
N LEU A 761 19.73 1.42 27.15
CA LEU A 761 18.49 1.98 27.71
C LEU A 761 18.24 3.37 27.15
N LEU A 762 17.30 3.49 26.22
CA LEU A 762 16.68 4.77 25.91
C LEU A 762 15.17 4.66 26.09
N ILE A 763 14.54 5.71 26.64
CA ILE A 763 13.08 5.93 26.59
C ILE A 763 12.87 7.33 26.05
N GLY A 764 12.09 7.38 24.97
CA GLY A 764 11.89 8.48 24.02
C GLY A 764 12.25 8.07 22.58
N GLY A 765 12.19 6.75 22.29
CA GLY A 765 13.07 5.93 21.44
C GLY A 765 13.41 4.67 22.25
N ALA A 766 12.42 3.79 22.48
CA ALA A 766 12.23 3.09 23.76
C ALA A 766 12.57 1.58 23.81
N VAL A 767 13.63 1.22 24.54
CA VAL A 767 13.85 -0.12 25.14
C VAL A 767 12.99 -0.25 26.39
N VAL A 768 12.07 -1.23 26.42
CA VAL A 768 11.26 -1.58 27.59
C VAL A 768 11.58 -3.01 28.01
N LEU A 769 12.38 -3.15 29.06
CA LEU A 769 12.34 -4.34 29.90
C LEU A 769 10.96 -4.41 30.59
N PRO A 770 10.29 -5.56 30.60
CA PRO A 770 8.99 -5.70 31.24
C PRO A 770 9.06 -5.45 32.74
N ALA A 771 8.47 -4.35 33.18
CA ALA A 771 7.86 -4.27 34.48
C ALA A 771 6.35 -4.13 34.28
N VAL A 772 5.59 -5.14 34.67
CA VAL A 772 4.14 -4.99 34.88
C VAL A 772 3.93 -4.01 36.02
N GLN A 773 3.86 -2.71 35.71
CA GLN A 773 3.56 -1.68 36.69
C GLN A 773 2.04 -1.58 36.85
N SER A 774 1.46 -2.41 37.73
CA SER A 774 0.19 -2.01 38.36
C SER A 774 0.48 -0.81 39.25
N ASP A 775 0.02 0.38 38.84
CA ASP A 775 0.16 1.62 39.62
C ASP A 775 -0.40 1.39 41.04
N PRO A 776 0.36 1.64 42.14
CA PRO A 776 -0.11 1.50 43.51
C PRO A 776 -1.21 2.52 43.83
N GLY A 777 -2.41 2.25 43.36
CA GLY A 777 -3.54 3.19 43.43
C GLY A 777 -4.60 2.97 42.35
N ALA A 778 -4.28 2.31 41.24
CA ALA A 778 -5.31 1.90 40.29
C ALA A 778 -6.13 0.75 40.92
N ALA A 779 -7.45 0.93 40.97
CA ALA A 779 -8.35 -0.17 41.31
C ALA A 779 -8.14 -1.34 40.31
N PRO A 780 -8.58 -2.58 40.63
CA PRO A 780 -8.53 -3.75 39.74
C PRO A 780 -9.29 -3.63 38.40
N ALA A 781 -9.54 -2.41 37.93
CA ALA A 781 -10.31 -2.08 36.75
C ALA A 781 -9.63 -2.47 35.42
N GLY A 782 -8.31 -2.74 35.41
CA GLY A 782 -7.60 -3.21 34.22
C GLY A 782 -7.98 -4.64 33.82
N ILE A 783 -7.97 -5.58 34.78
CA ILE A 783 -8.51 -6.95 34.57
C ILE A 783 -10.03 -6.92 34.34
N ALA A 784 -10.72 -5.93 34.93
CA ALA A 784 -12.14 -5.71 34.68
C ALA A 784 -12.43 -5.03 33.32
N GLY A 785 -11.43 -4.68 32.50
CA GLY A 785 -11.61 -4.10 31.16
C GLY A 785 -11.64 -5.15 30.04
N VAL A 786 -10.93 -6.27 30.22
CA VAL A 786 -10.84 -7.37 29.25
C VAL A 786 -12.06 -8.30 29.34
N LEU A 787 -12.60 -8.51 30.54
CA LEU A 787 -13.74 -9.41 30.73
C LEU A 787 -15.09 -8.87 30.19
N PRO A 788 -15.40 -7.55 30.23
CA PRO A 788 -16.67 -7.04 29.68
C PRO A 788 -16.70 -6.95 28.16
N SER A 789 -15.56 -6.81 27.47
CA SER A 789 -15.52 -6.82 26.00
C SER A 789 -15.78 -8.23 25.45
N VAL A 790 -15.31 -9.27 26.15
CA VAL A 790 -15.52 -10.68 25.79
C VAL A 790 -16.93 -11.19 26.18
N PHE A 791 -17.54 -10.67 27.25
CA PHE A 791 -18.82 -11.20 27.78
C PHE A 791 -20.01 -10.21 27.79
N GLY A 792 -19.85 -9.00 27.27
CA GLY A 792 -20.86 -7.94 27.23
C GLY A 792 -21.17 -7.27 28.58
N ASP A 793 -21.75 -6.06 28.55
CA ASP A 793 -21.97 -5.10 29.66
C ASP A 793 -22.81 -5.57 30.90
N GLY A 794 -22.91 -6.87 31.17
CA GLY A 794 -23.75 -7.46 32.22
C GLY A 794 -23.05 -7.86 33.54
N THR A 795 -21.77 -7.52 33.75
CA THR A 795 -20.91 -8.14 34.78
C THR A 795 -21.14 -7.72 36.25
N GLN A 796 -22.19 -6.96 36.57
CA GLN A 796 -22.51 -6.60 37.97
C GLN A 796 -23.01 -7.77 38.84
N ASN A 797 -23.16 -8.99 38.29
CA ASN A 797 -23.72 -10.15 39.00
C ASN A 797 -22.78 -11.37 39.15
N LEU A 798 -21.50 -11.28 38.76
CA LEU A 798 -20.56 -12.40 38.85
C LEU A 798 -20.13 -12.75 40.30
N MET A 799 -20.48 -11.93 41.29
CA MET A 799 -20.10 -12.10 42.70
C MET A 799 -21.26 -11.86 43.70
N ALA A 800 -22.53 -11.98 43.27
CA ALA A 800 -23.65 -11.89 44.21
C ALA A 800 -24.00 -13.27 44.76
N ALA A 801 -23.36 -13.63 45.88
CA ALA A 801 -23.73 -14.78 46.71
C ALA A 801 -25.22 -14.70 47.11
N GLY A 802 -26.01 -15.64 46.60
CA GLY A 802 -27.43 -15.77 46.90
C GLY A 802 -28.01 -17.02 46.26
N ASP A 803 -27.88 -18.15 46.96
CA ASP A 803 -28.66 -19.38 46.82
C ASP A 803 -28.91 -19.86 45.37
N GLY A 804 -27.86 -20.42 44.72
CA GLY A 804 -28.02 -21.36 43.59
C GLY A 804 -27.61 -20.90 42.19
N GLY A 805 -26.66 -19.97 42.04
CA GLY A 805 -26.09 -19.57 40.73
C GLY A 805 -25.06 -20.56 40.15
N PRO A 806 -24.84 -20.57 38.82
CA PRO A 806 -24.14 -21.60 38.07
C PRO A 806 -22.70 -21.81 38.55
N ALA A 807 -22.29 -23.09 38.62
CA ALA A 807 -20.94 -23.48 38.92
C ALA A 807 -20.01 -23.08 37.78
N PHE A 808 -19.07 -22.18 38.05
CA PHE A 808 -17.85 -22.07 37.26
C PHE A 808 -17.08 -23.38 37.46
N VAL A 809 -17.00 -24.22 36.43
CA VAL A 809 -16.13 -25.41 36.44
C VAL A 809 -14.95 -25.09 35.53
N ALA A 810 -13.94 -24.45 36.10
CA ALA A 810 -12.63 -24.40 35.49
C ALA A 810 -11.94 -25.75 35.71
N TYR A 811 -11.68 -26.49 34.63
CA TYR A 811 -10.62 -27.48 34.65
C TYR A 811 -9.32 -26.72 34.39
N ALA A 812 -8.64 -26.33 35.46
CA ALA A 812 -7.27 -25.86 35.39
C ALA A 812 -6.37 -27.09 35.50
N SER A 813 -5.84 -27.58 34.38
CA SER A 813 -4.68 -28.45 34.42
C SER A 813 -3.45 -27.56 34.68
N VAL A 814 -3.19 -27.30 35.95
CA VAL A 814 -1.93 -26.67 36.43
C VAL A 814 -0.68 -27.47 35.98
N ILE A 815 -0.88 -28.73 35.53
CA ILE A 815 0.15 -29.59 34.93
C ILE A 815 0.42 -29.24 33.45
N THR A 816 -0.54 -28.66 32.72
CA THR A 816 -0.35 -28.25 31.32
C THR A 816 0.49 -26.99 31.23
N ASP A 817 0.35 -26.05 32.18
CA ASP A 817 1.23 -24.86 32.30
C ASP A 817 2.70 -25.27 32.45
N PHE A 818 3.01 -26.20 33.36
CA PHE A 818 4.39 -26.60 33.64
C PHE A 818 5.01 -27.42 32.49
N ALA A 819 4.22 -28.24 31.80
CA ALA A 819 4.69 -29.07 30.69
C ALA A 819 4.81 -28.30 29.35
N HIS A 820 4.04 -27.22 29.15
CA HIS A 820 4.16 -26.35 27.96
C HIS A 820 5.25 -25.29 28.10
N HIS A 821 5.53 -24.75 29.30
CA HIS A 821 6.72 -23.90 29.51
C HIS A 821 8.01 -24.71 29.31
N LEU A 822 8.00 -26.02 29.61
CA LEU A 822 9.06 -26.96 29.25
C LEU A 822 9.09 -27.35 27.75
N GLY A 823 8.22 -26.77 26.93
CA GLY A 823 8.28 -26.82 25.47
C GLY A 823 9.07 -25.66 24.85
N GLN A 824 9.33 -24.59 25.63
CA GLN A 824 10.07 -23.38 25.27
C GLN A 824 11.53 -23.39 25.75
N VAL A 825 11.98 -24.48 26.36
CA VAL A 825 13.37 -24.69 26.85
C VAL A 825 13.90 -26.01 26.28
N ARG A 826 13.61 -26.26 25.01
CA ARG A 826 13.98 -27.49 24.30
C ARG A 826 14.83 -27.18 23.09
N GLY A 827 15.23 -25.91 22.93
CA GLY A 827 16.14 -25.47 21.91
C GLY A 827 17.45 -26.22 21.98
N SER A 828 18.35 -25.99 21.07
CA SER A 828 19.71 -26.51 21.19
C SER A 828 20.51 -25.51 20.42
N ASP A 829 20.93 -24.50 21.15
CA ASP A 829 21.25 -23.22 20.58
C ASP A 829 22.73 -23.12 20.28
N VAL A 830 23.05 -22.27 19.32
CA VAL A 830 24.42 -21.98 18.91
C VAL A 830 24.65 -20.50 19.14
N LEU A 831 25.37 -20.17 20.21
CA LEU A 831 25.66 -18.81 20.63
C LEU A 831 27.15 -18.52 20.46
N ALA A 832 27.50 -17.44 19.78
CA ALA A 832 28.88 -16.99 19.61
C ALA A 832 29.04 -15.51 19.99
N GLY A 833 29.88 -15.20 20.97
CA GLY A 833 30.15 -13.82 21.43
C GLY A 833 30.92 -13.02 20.40
N GLY A 834 32.17 -13.40 20.12
CA GLY A 834 32.99 -12.76 19.10
C GLY A 834 34.17 -12.00 19.71
N ASP A 835 34.42 -10.76 19.29
CA ASP A 835 35.48 -9.91 19.84
C ASP A 835 34.90 -8.98 20.93
N GLY A 836 35.14 -9.23 22.23
CA GLY A 836 34.60 -8.40 23.31
C GLY A 836 34.55 -9.09 24.66
N ASN A 837 33.87 -8.51 25.65
CA ASN A 837 33.60 -9.21 26.92
C ASN A 837 32.13 -9.59 26.96
N ASP A 838 31.84 -10.83 26.57
CA ASP A 838 30.48 -11.25 26.24
C ASP A 838 29.83 -12.03 27.37
N THR A 839 28.49 -12.07 27.37
CA THR A 839 27.69 -12.90 28.27
C THR A 839 26.78 -13.80 27.45
N LEU A 840 27.04 -15.10 27.48
CA LEU A 840 26.27 -16.12 26.77
C LEU A 840 25.56 -17.00 27.79
N VAL A 841 24.27 -17.17 27.61
CA VAL A 841 23.41 -18.06 28.39
C VAL A 841 22.69 -18.95 27.39
N GLY A 842 22.77 -20.28 27.53
CA GLY A 842 21.95 -21.22 26.76
C GLY A 842 20.48 -21.09 27.17
N ASP A 843 19.89 -22.15 27.71
CA ASP A 843 18.51 -22.12 28.18
C ASP A 843 18.39 -21.55 29.62
N ASP A 844 17.76 -20.39 29.78
CA ASP A 844 17.46 -19.83 31.11
C ASP A 844 16.05 -20.21 31.57
N GLN A 845 15.96 -20.95 32.68
CA GLN A 845 14.74 -21.14 33.47
C GLN A 845 14.73 -20.21 34.70
N ARG A 846 14.52 -18.91 34.51
CA ARG A 846 14.43 -17.93 35.59
C ARG A 846 13.06 -18.09 36.36
N VAL A 847 13.01 -18.08 37.74
CA VAL A 847 11.85 -17.76 38.70
C VAL A 847 12.15 -16.64 39.79
N VAL A 848 11.64 -15.39 39.75
CA VAL A 848 11.86 -14.23 40.69
C VAL A 848 10.53 -13.86 41.34
N VAL A 849 10.57 -13.51 42.63
CA VAL A 849 9.45 -12.92 43.38
C VAL A 849 9.84 -11.56 44.01
N ARG A 850 9.23 -10.45 43.54
CA ARG A 850 9.16 -9.02 43.98
C ARG A 850 9.83 -8.49 45.26
N ASP A 851 10.25 -7.22 45.24
CA ASP A 851 10.36 -6.37 46.44
C ASP A 851 9.00 -6.03 47.06
N VAL A 852 8.84 -6.29 48.37
CA VAL A 852 7.60 -5.99 49.12
C VAL A 852 7.85 -4.92 50.19
N VAL A 853 7.31 -3.71 49.97
CA VAL A 853 7.33 -2.65 50.99
C VAL A 853 6.04 -2.67 51.80
N PHE A 854 6.16 -2.96 53.09
CA PHE A 854 5.01 -2.94 54.00
C PHE A 854 4.83 -1.57 54.66
N ASP A 855 3.64 -0.99 54.51
CA ASP A 855 3.15 0.10 55.35
C ASP A 855 1.93 -0.35 56.17
N ASP A 856 1.43 0.50 57.07
CA ASP A 856 0.29 0.16 57.94
C ASP A 856 -0.97 -0.25 57.13
N ALA A 857 -1.17 0.27 55.91
CA ALA A 857 -2.33 -0.03 55.05
C ALA A 857 -2.11 -1.28 54.19
N THR A 858 -0.89 -1.52 53.73
CA THR A 858 -0.48 -2.73 53.01
C THR A 858 -0.47 -3.92 53.96
N MET A 859 0.02 -3.76 55.20
CA MET A 859 -0.08 -4.82 56.21
C MET A 859 -1.53 -5.15 56.55
N ALA A 860 -2.39 -4.15 56.76
CA ALA A 860 -3.80 -4.41 57.06
C ALA A 860 -4.53 -5.14 55.91
N ARG A 861 -4.13 -4.89 54.66
CA ARG A 861 -4.64 -5.58 53.47
C ARG A 861 -4.09 -7.00 53.36
N ALA A 862 -2.78 -7.18 53.54
CA ALA A 862 -2.13 -8.48 53.58
C ALA A 862 -2.74 -9.36 54.68
N GLU A 863 -2.96 -8.78 55.85
CA GLU A 863 -3.61 -9.43 56.98
C GLU A 863 -5.06 -9.88 56.68
N ALA A 864 -5.84 -9.05 55.96
CA ALA A 864 -7.20 -9.37 55.55
C ALA A 864 -7.24 -10.42 54.42
N LEU A 865 -6.29 -10.35 53.49
CA LEU A 865 -6.12 -11.30 52.39
C LEU A 865 -5.76 -12.68 52.93
N THR A 866 -4.78 -12.79 53.82
CA THR A 866 -4.37 -14.06 54.44
C THR A 866 -5.52 -14.72 55.20
N ARG A 867 -6.36 -13.94 55.87
CA ARG A 867 -7.59 -14.46 56.52
C ARG A 867 -8.59 -15.01 55.50
N GLY A 868 -8.85 -14.27 54.42
CA GLY A 868 -9.70 -14.75 53.33
C GLY A 868 -9.14 -15.99 52.62
N LEU A 869 -7.81 -16.06 52.47
CA LEU A 869 -7.12 -17.19 51.86
C LEU A 869 -7.17 -18.43 52.76
N LEU A 870 -7.00 -18.26 54.09
CA LEU A 870 -7.20 -19.34 55.06
C LEU A 870 -8.64 -19.86 55.04
N ASP A 871 -9.64 -18.97 54.99
CA ASP A 871 -11.05 -19.37 54.93
C ASP A 871 -11.36 -20.15 53.64
N VAL A 872 -10.83 -19.69 52.49
CA VAL A 872 -10.98 -20.38 51.19
C VAL A 872 -10.23 -21.71 51.16
N ALA A 873 -9.01 -21.75 51.70
CA ALA A 873 -8.21 -22.97 51.79
C ALA A 873 -8.87 -24.01 52.70
N ASP A 874 -9.43 -23.60 53.83
CA ASP A 874 -10.19 -24.46 54.76
C ASP A 874 -11.47 -24.97 54.07
N ASP A 875 -12.28 -24.11 53.45
CA ASP A 875 -13.50 -24.51 52.73
C ASP A 875 -13.23 -25.46 51.54
N LEU A 876 -12.15 -25.21 50.79
CA LEU A 876 -11.70 -26.04 49.67
C LEU A 876 -11.14 -27.38 50.17
N SER A 877 -10.37 -27.38 51.26
CA SER A 877 -9.86 -28.59 51.94
C SER A 877 -11.02 -29.45 52.39
N ASP A 878 -12.00 -28.86 53.07
CA ASP A 878 -13.22 -29.51 53.52
C ASP A 878 -14.04 -30.10 52.35
N LEU A 879 -14.07 -29.43 51.19
CA LEU A 879 -14.78 -29.90 49.98
C LEU A 879 -14.07 -31.10 49.34
N VAL A 880 -12.76 -31.00 49.14
CA VAL A 880 -11.94 -32.02 48.46
C VAL A 880 -11.78 -33.24 49.36
N HIS A 881 -11.52 -33.06 50.65
CA HIS A 881 -11.44 -34.16 51.62
C HIS A 881 -12.77 -34.92 51.75
N ARG A 882 -13.93 -34.23 51.63
CA ARG A 882 -15.26 -34.89 51.55
C ARG A 882 -15.47 -35.70 50.28
N GLN A 883 -14.92 -35.28 49.14
CA GLN A 883 -14.97 -36.04 47.88
C GLN A 883 -14.02 -37.25 47.91
N TYR A 884 -12.80 -37.08 48.44
CA TYR A 884 -11.82 -38.15 48.61
C TYR A 884 -12.29 -39.24 49.60
N SER A 885 -12.87 -38.85 50.75
CA SER A 885 -13.45 -39.76 51.75
C SER A 885 -14.54 -40.70 51.22
N LEU A 886 -15.16 -40.38 50.08
CA LEU A 886 -16.19 -41.24 49.45
C LEU A 886 -15.57 -42.35 48.59
N LEU A 887 -14.26 -42.34 48.36
CA LEU A 887 -13.55 -43.19 47.38
C LEU A 887 -12.54 -44.19 47.97
N ASP A 888 -11.97 -43.98 49.18
CA ASP A 888 -10.93 -44.88 49.76
C ASP A 888 -11.51 -46.08 50.57
N ASP A 889 -11.10 -47.31 50.23
CA ASP A 889 -11.27 -48.54 51.03
C ASP A 889 -9.90 -49.19 51.28
N HIS A 890 -9.22 -48.72 52.34
CA HIS A 890 -7.88 -49.08 52.80
C HIS A 890 -7.43 -50.55 52.61
N HIS A 891 -6.34 -50.79 51.87
CA HIS A 891 -5.39 -51.90 52.14
C HIS A 891 -3.95 -51.65 51.62
N TYR A 892 -3.00 -51.53 52.56
CA TYR A 892 -1.52 -51.48 52.43
C TYR A 892 -0.91 -52.36 51.31
N ARG A 893 -0.20 -51.80 50.32
CA ARG A 893 0.58 -52.53 49.29
C ARG A 893 1.91 -51.85 48.93
N ASP A 894 2.90 -52.65 48.51
CA ASP A 894 4.26 -52.25 48.12
C ASP A 894 4.24 -51.28 46.92
N GLU A 895 5.05 -50.23 47.01
CA GLU A 895 5.07 -49.07 46.10
C GLU A 895 6.29 -49.10 45.15
N ARG A 896 6.14 -48.63 43.91
CA ARG A 896 7.23 -48.50 42.93
C ARG A 896 7.04 -47.25 42.06
N THR A 897 8.04 -46.38 41.98
CA THR A 897 8.01 -45.17 41.13
C THR A 897 8.36 -45.50 39.67
N VAL A 898 7.58 -45.00 38.73
CA VAL A 898 7.75 -45.06 37.26
C VAL A 898 7.80 -43.61 36.77
N VAL A 899 8.81 -43.29 35.96
CA VAL A 899 8.91 -41.98 35.32
C VAL A 899 8.03 -41.98 34.07
N ASP A 900 7.13 -41.01 33.94
CA ASP A 900 6.14 -40.93 32.86
C ASP A 900 6.66 -40.15 31.67
N ASN A 901 7.21 -38.95 31.91
CA ASN A 901 7.88 -38.14 30.90
C ASN A 901 9.26 -37.71 31.39
N VAL A 902 10.21 -37.63 30.46
CA VAL A 902 11.50 -36.97 30.64
C VAL A 902 11.43 -35.69 29.81
N PHE A 903 11.59 -34.55 30.47
CA PHE A 903 11.73 -33.23 29.84
C PHE A 903 13.21 -32.92 29.85
N THR A 904 13.79 -32.65 28.69
CA THR A 904 15.20 -32.32 28.55
C THR A 904 15.29 -30.86 28.18
N VAL A 905 16.08 -30.09 28.92
CA VAL A 905 16.52 -28.75 28.51
C VAL A 905 17.51 -28.91 27.35
N GLY A 906 17.64 -27.89 26.51
CA GLY A 906 18.43 -27.88 25.30
C GLY A 906 19.87 -28.30 25.49
N ALA A 907 20.55 -28.68 24.40
CA ALA A 907 21.96 -29.03 24.46
C ALA A 907 22.75 -28.02 23.64
N ASP A 908 23.37 -27.08 24.33
CA ASP A 908 23.78 -25.83 23.71
C ASP A 908 25.27 -25.81 23.34
N LEU A 909 25.60 -24.97 22.38
CA LEU A 909 26.97 -24.65 21.98
C LEU A 909 27.23 -23.16 22.18
N LEU A 910 28.04 -22.85 23.19
CA LEU A 910 28.42 -21.49 23.53
C LEU A 910 29.92 -21.29 23.23
N ASP A 911 30.24 -20.27 22.45
CA ASP A 911 31.62 -19.86 22.10
C ASP A 911 31.84 -18.38 22.44
N GLY A 912 32.63 -18.08 23.47
CA GLY A 912 32.90 -16.71 23.93
C GLY A 912 33.69 -15.90 22.90
N GLY A 913 34.83 -16.43 22.45
CA GLY A 913 35.65 -15.79 21.42
C GLY A 913 36.86 -15.06 21.99
N ASP A 914 37.13 -13.83 21.54
CA ASP A 914 38.26 -13.01 21.96
C ASP A 914 37.82 -12.00 23.05
N GLY A 915 38.18 -12.24 24.31
CA GLY A 915 38.05 -11.31 25.42
C GLY A 915 37.67 -12.04 26.70
N ASN A 916 37.24 -11.32 27.75
CA ASN A 916 36.89 -12.04 29.00
C ASN A 916 35.39 -12.29 28.99
N ASP A 917 34.99 -13.55 28.96
CA ASP A 917 33.60 -13.91 28.71
C ASP A 917 32.94 -14.61 29.91
N VAL A 918 31.60 -14.55 29.95
CA VAL A 918 30.76 -15.32 30.88
C VAL A 918 29.90 -16.27 30.08
N LEU A 919 30.10 -17.57 30.28
CA LEU A 919 29.32 -18.62 29.63
C LEU A 919 28.58 -19.42 30.69
N ILE A 920 27.29 -19.62 30.47
CA ILE A 920 26.40 -20.45 31.29
C ILE A 920 25.67 -21.35 30.31
N GLY A 921 25.76 -22.68 30.46
CA GLY A 921 25.00 -23.64 29.64
C GLY A 921 23.51 -23.49 29.94
N ASP A 922 22.97 -24.36 30.78
CA ASP A 922 21.61 -24.20 31.27
C ASP A 922 21.56 -23.53 32.65
N ASP A 923 20.58 -22.65 32.91
CA ASP A 923 20.33 -22.13 34.27
C ASP A 923 18.90 -22.40 34.76
N ASN A 924 18.78 -22.58 36.06
CA ASN A 924 17.55 -22.52 36.83
C ASN A 924 17.75 -21.44 37.93
N VAL A 925 17.49 -20.17 37.59
CA VAL A 925 17.71 -19.03 38.48
C VAL A 925 16.44 -18.72 39.29
N LEU A 926 16.38 -19.14 40.55
CA LEU A 926 15.32 -18.75 41.50
C LEU A 926 15.82 -17.64 42.45
N VAL A 927 15.66 -16.34 42.13
CA VAL A 927 16.43 -15.26 42.81
C VAL A 927 15.65 -13.97 43.19
N ASP A 928 15.61 -13.72 44.52
CA ASP A 928 15.48 -12.48 45.33
C ASP A 928 14.10 -11.81 45.58
N THR A 929 13.70 -11.77 46.85
CA THR A 929 12.54 -11.02 47.39
C THR A 929 13.05 -10.10 48.49
N SER A 930 13.19 -8.79 48.25
CA SER A 930 13.55 -7.85 49.33
C SER A 930 12.31 -7.27 50.01
N ILE A 931 12.16 -7.53 51.31
CA ILE A 931 11.03 -7.07 52.10
C ILE A 931 11.46 -5.86 52.91
N THR A 932 10.99 -4.67 52.55
CA THR A 932 11.21 -3.46 53.36
C THR A 932 10.11 -3.32 54.40
N LEU A 933 10.48 -3.45 55.67
CA LEU A 933 9.55 -3.54 56.79
C LEU A 933 9.84 -2.47 57.85
N PRO A 934 8.89 -1.57 58.14
CA PRO A 934 9.02 -0.67 59.27
C PRO A 934 9.09 -1.45 60.58
N VAL A 935 10.02 -1.09 61.48
CA VAL A 935 10.22 -1.80 62.76
C VAL A 935 8.96 -1.92 63.64
N GLY A 936 7.94 -1.08 63.39
CA GLY A 936 6.63 -1.16 64.06
C GLY A 936 5.70 -2.27 63.56
N LEU A 937 5.99 -2.89 62.41
CA LEU A 937 5.17 -3.89 61.72
C LEU A 937 5.82 -5.29 61.69
N ALA A 938 7.00 -5.47 62.28
CA ALA A 938 7.74 -6.75 62.28
C ALA A 938 6.93 -7.94 62.79
N GLY A 939 6.31 -7.82 63.97
CA GLY A 939 5.42 -8.85 64.49
C GLY A 939 4.07 -8.96 63.78
N ASP A 940 3.65 -7.99 62.95
CA ASP A 940 2.45 -8.11 62.10
C ASP A 940 2.77 -8.89 60.82
N PHE A 941 3.98 -8.69 60.29
CA PHE A 941 4.54 -9.44 59.18
C PHE A 941 4.83 -10.91 59.53
N GLU A 942 5.36 -11.18 60.72
CA GLU A 942 5.53 -12.56 61.24
C GLU A 942 4.21 -13.33 61.24
N ARG A 943 3.14 -12.73 61.76
CA ARG A 943 1.80 -13.36 61.77
C ARG A 943 1.21 -13.55 60.37
N PHE A 944 1.47 -12.61 59.47
CA PHE A 944 1.09 -12.72 58.06
C PHE A 944 1.81 -13.90 57.39
N ALA A 945 3.13 -14.01 57.59
CA ALA A 945 3.95 -15.10 57.05
C ALA A 945 3.55 -16.46 57.62
N GLU A 946 3.32 -16.56 58.94
CA GLU A 946 2.79 -17.77 59.58
C GLU A 946 1.40 -18.14 59.03
N GLY A 947 0.50 -17.15 58.86
CA GLY A 947 -0.82 -17.37 58.30
C GLY A 947 -0.79 -17.83 56.85
N MET A 948 0.12 -17.28 56.04
CA MET A 948 0.36 -17.74 54.68
C MET A 948 0.94 -19.16 54.63
N ALA A 949 1.90 -19.48 55.50
CA ALA A 949 2.43 -20.84 55.63
C ALA A 949 1.33 -21.84 56.06
N LEU A 950 0.41 -21.43 56.93
CA LEU A 950 -0.76 -22.20 57.33
C LEU A 950 -1.77 -22.37 56.18
N ALA A 951 -2.09 -21.31 55.43
CA ALA A 951 -2.98 -21.40 54.26
C ALA A 951 -2.37 -22.29 53.16
N ALA A 952 -1.06 -22.15 52.91
CA ALA A 952 -0.31 -22.99 51.98
C ALA A 952 -0.23 -24.44 52.48
N HIS A 953 -0.18 -24.66 53.79
CA HIS A 953 -0.26 -26.00 54.38
C HIS A 953 -1.63 -26.65 54.13
N GLU A 954 -2.72 -25.92 54.33
CA GLU A 954 -4.09 -26.40 54.07
C GLU A 954 -4.35 -26.60 52.56
N LEU A 955 -3.86 -25.69 51.70
CA LEU A 955 -3.86 -25.88 50.24
C LEU A 955 -2.94 -27.02 49.82
N GLY A 956 -1.86 -27.28 50.55
CA GLY A 956 -1.00 -28.44 50.37
C GLY A 956 -1.75 -29.74 50.64
N HIS A 957 -2.62 -29.79 51.65
CA HIS A 957 -3.54 -30.91 51.87
C HIS A 957 -4.61 -31.00 50.78
N VAL A 958 -5.13 -29.88 50.28
CA VAL A 958 -6.07 -29.85 49.14
C VAL A 958 -5.44 -30.41 47.88
N VAL A 959 -4.22 -29.96 47.54
CA VAL A 959 -3.45 -30.40 46.37
C VAL A 959 -2.96 -31.84 46.58
N GLN A 960 -2.66 -32.24 47.81
CA GLN A 960 -2.38 -33.62 48.15
C GLN A 960 -3.63 -34.48 47.95
N ASP A 961 -4.81 -34.06 48.40
CA ASP A 961 -6.07 -34.78 48.23
C ASP A 961 -6.56 -34.75 46.76
N LEU A 962 -6.35 -33.66 46.01
CA LEU A 962 -6.61 -33.57 44.56
C LEU A 962 -5.62 -34.42 43.78
N GLY A 963 -4.35 -34.40 44.18
CA GLY A 963 -3.28 -35.23 43.64
C GLY A 963 -3.48 -36.70 43.99
N ASP A 964 -4.01 -37.02 45.17
CA ASP A 964 -4.44 -38.35 45.58
C ASP A 964 -5.72 -38.78 44.84
N LEU A 965 -6.66 -37.86 44.55
CA LEU A 965 -7.86 -38.10 43.75
C LEU A 965 -7.55 -38.33 42.26
N ASP A 966 -6.66 -37.51 41.67
CA ASP A 966 -6.13 -37.68 40.31
C ASP A 966 -5.28 -38.96 40.21
N ARG A 967 -4.45 -39.25 41.23
CA ARG A 967 -3.70 -40.50 41.39
C ARG A 967 -4.64 -41.71 41.47
N HIS A 968 -5.71 -41.67 42.26
CA HIS A 968 -6.72 -42.74 42.34
C HIS A 968 -7.51 -42.94 41.05
N LEU A 969 -7.73 -41.87 40.27
CA LEU A 969 -8.36 -41.94 38.95
C LEU A 969 -7.43 -42.53 37.86
N ARG A 970 -6.10 -42.51 38.09
CA ARG A 970 -5.05 -43.00 37.19
C ARG A 970 -4.43 -44.35 37.58
N GLU A 971 -4.81 -44.93 38.72
CA GLU A 971 -4.28 -46.22 39.21
C GLU A 971 -4.57 -47.40 38.26
N VAL A 972 -3.53 -47.99 37.67
CA VAL A 972 -3.60 -49.29 36.98
C VAL A 972 -3.00 -50.37 37.86
N THR A 973 -3.83 -51.31 38.31
CA THR A 973 -3.37 -52.47 39.07
C THR A 973 -2.67 -53.48 38.15
N VAL A 974 -1.34 -53.55 38.19
CA VAL A 974 -0.57 -54.56 37.42
C VAL A 974 -0.27 -55.79 38.26
N LEU A 975 -0.70 -56.96 37.78
CA LEU A 975 -0.44 -58.26 38.40
C LEU A 975 0.94 -58.78 37.97
N VAL A 976 1.96 -58.61 38.82
CA VAL A 976 3.30 -59.13 38.56
C VAL A 976 3.41 -60.59 39.03
N PRO A 977 3.72 -61.56 38.15
CA PRO A 977 3.86 -62.96 38.54
C PRO A 977 5.23 -63.21 39.19
N HIS A 978 5.23 -63.60 40.46
CA HIS A 978 6.44 -64.03 41.16
C HIS A 978 6.29 -65.44 41.73
N ARG A 979 7.08 -66.38 41.18
CA ARG A 979 7.29 -67.76 41.67
C ARG A 979 6.03 -68.42 42.26
N SER A 980 4.96 -68.46 41.48
CA SER A 980 3.64 -69.10 41.73
C SER A 980 2.53 -68.30 42.44
N HIS A 981 2.72 -67.00 42.69
CA HIS A 981 1.65 -66.07 43.08
C HIS A 981 1.71 -64.77 42.26
N PHE A 982 0.59 -64.06 42.14
CA PHE A 982 0.54 -62.70 41.63
C PHE A 982 0.53 -61.74 42.82
N HIS A 983 1.35 -60.70 42.78
CA HIS A 983 1.23 -59.53 43.65
C HIS A 983 0.65 -58.38 42.83
N GLU A 984 -0.25 -57.61 43.42
CA GLU A 984 -0.63 -56.31 42.86
C GLU A 984 0.37 -55.30 43.42
N VAL A 985 1.08 -54.63 42.52
CA VAL A 985 2.02 -53.55 42.82
C VAL A 985 1.33 -52.26 42.41
N LEU A 986 1.41 -51.24 43.26
CA LEU A 986 0.95 -49.90 42.93
C LEU A 986 2.13 -49.17 42.26
N GLU A 987 1.99 -48.84 40.98
CA GLU A 987 2.96 -48.00 40.26
C GLU A 987 2.62 -46.52 40.53
N ARG A 988 3.57 -45.76 41.10
CA ARG A 988 3.49 -44.30 41.28
C ARG A 988 4.14 -43.65 40.06
N HIS A 989 3.41 -42.79 39.38
CA HIS A 989 3.83 -42.13 38.14
C HIS A 989 4.30 -40.69 38.46
N GLY A 990 5.45 -40.25 37.93
CA GLY A 990 5.98 -38.88 38.08
C GLY A 990 6.90 -38.49 36.91
N ASP A 991 7.13 -37.20 36.66
CA ASP A 991 7.96 -36.71 35.55
C ASP A 991 9.42 -36.40 36.00
N LEU A 992 10.38 -36.35 35.06
CA LEU A 992 11.81 -36.08 35.27
C LEU A 992 12.25 -34.90 34.39
N VAL A 993 13.00 -33.93 34.92
CA VAL A 993 13.66 -32.88 34.12
C VAL A 993 15.18 -33.18 34.09
N GLU A 994 15.77 -33.26 32.89
CA GLU A 994 17.21 -33.41 32.66
C GLU A 994 17.72 -32.12 32.01
N MET A 995 18.78 -31.50 32.56
CA MET A 995 19.50 -30.45 31.83
C MET A 995 20.22 -31.05 30.61
N GLY A 996 20.66 -30.18 29.72
CA GLY A 996 21.33 -30.39 28.45
C GLY A 996 22.57 -31.27 28.44
N ASN A 997 23.39 -31.18 27.41
CA ASN A 997 24.79 -31.60 27.54
C ASN A 997 25.56 -30.61 26.70
N ASP A 998 26.11 -29.61 27.36
CA ASP A 998 26.49 -28.40 26.67
C ASP A 998 27.94 -28.47 26.23
N THR A 999 28.26 -27.69 25.21
CA THR A 999 29.62 -27.46 24.75
C THR A 999 29.95 -25.99 24.96
N LEU A 1000 30.81 -25.72 25.93
CA LEU A 1000 31.16 -24.36 26.34
C LEU A 1000 32.64 -24.10 26.03
N LEU A 1001 32.90 -23.08 25.21
CA LEU A 1001 34.23 -22.69 24.72
C LEU A 1001 34.50 -21.24 25.13
N GLY A 1002 35.41 -20.99 26.07
CA GLY A 1002 35.74 -19.63 26.53
C GLY A 1002 36.45 -18.81 25.46
N GLY A 1003 37.57 -19.31 24.95
CA GLY A 1003 38.29 -18.66 23.85
C GLY A 1003 39.59 -18.02 24.31
N GLU A 1004 39.84 -16.74 24.03
CA GLU A 1004 41.04 -16.01 24.44
C GLU A 1004 40.70 -14.93 25.48
N GLY A 1005 40.96 -15.14 26.77
CA GLY A 1005 40.86 -14.10 27.78
C GLY A 1005 40.92 -14.60 29.21
N ASN A 1006 39.95 -14.28 30.04
CA ASN A 1006 39.93 -14.80 31.41
C ASN A 1006 38.48 -15.09 31.76
N ASP A 1007 38.06 -16.31 31.50
CA ASP A 1007 36.64 -16.57 31.31
C ASP A 1007 36.01 -17.18 32.56
N LEU A 1008 34.75 -16.86 32.77
CA LEU A 1008 33.89 -17.51 33.75
C LEU A 1008 32.97 -18.47 33.01
N ILE A 1009 33.19 -19.77 33.20
CA ILE A 1009 32.35 -20.78 32.56
C ILE A 1009 31.64 -21.61 33.62
N VAL A 1010 30.33 -21.76 33.46
CA VAL A 1010 29.47 -22.64 34.23
C VAL A 1010 28.81 -23.58 33.22
N GLY A 1011 28.90 -24.90 33.46
CA GLY A 1011 28.11 -25.91 32.75
C GLY A 1011 26.64 -25.69 33.04
N ASP A 1012 26.10 -26.45 33.97
CA ASP A 1012 24.73 -26.21 34.44
C ASP A 1012 24.66 -25.40 35.73
N ALA A 1013 23.62 -24.56 35.85
CA ALA A 1013 23.31 -23.74 37.01
C ALA A 1013 21.90 -24.04 37.59
N PHE A 1014 21.82 -24.10 38.92
CA PHE A 1014 20.62 -24.23 39.75
C PHE A 1014 20.86 -23.29 40.93
N VAL A 1015 20.33 -22.08 40.82
CA VAL A 1015 20.62 -20.98 41.73
C VAL A 1015 19.35 -20.61 42.49
N ALA A 1016 19.15 -21.16 43.70
CA ALA A 1016 18.14 -20.65 44.64
C ALA A 1016 18.74 -19.55 45.56
N LEU A 1017 18.45 -18.27 45.29
CA LEU A 1017 18.77 -17.11 46.14
C LEU A 1017 17.56 -16.65 46.98
N THR A 1018 17.81 -15.75 47.91
CA THR A 1018 17.18 -15.70 49.25
C THR A 1018 16.35 -14.45 49.52
N ALA A 1019 15.27 -14.55 50.30
CA ALA A 1019 14.57 -13.36 50.80
C ALA A 1019 15.42 -12.54 51.81
N GLU A 1020 15.54 -11.22 51.58
CA GLU A 1020 16.19 -10.27 52.51
C GLU A 1020 15.14 -9.33 53.13
N VAL A 1021 15.07 -9.25 54.47
CA VAL A 1021 14.19 -8.27 55.15
C VAL A 1021 15.00 -7.05 55.58
N SER A 1022 14.75 -5.90 54.95
CA SER A 1022 15.34 -4.61 55.30
C SER A 1022 14.45 -3.85 56.30
N LEU A 1023 14.90 -3.74 57.54
CA LEU A 1023 14.15 -3.04 58.59
C LEU A 1023 14.36 -1.52 58.47
N VAL A 1024 13.28 -0.74 58.34
CA VAL A 1024 13.32 0.73 58.21
C VAL A 1024 12.63 1.47 59.37
N PRO A 1025 12.95 2.76 59.64
CA PRO A 1025 12.23 3.56 60.64
C PRO A 1025 10.78 3.85 60.21
N GLY A 1026 9.79 3.43 60.98
CA GLY A 1026 8.37 3.73 60.72
C GLY A 1026 7.41 2.75 61.39
N GLY A 1027 6.11 3.00 61.27
CA GLY A 1027 5.04 2.18 61.86
C GLY A 1027 4.62 2.60 63.28
N SER A 1028 3.43 2.20 63.70
CA SER A 1028 2.91 2.49 65.05
C SER A 1028 3.75 1.77 66.13
N PRO A 1029 4.10 2.42 67.25
CA PRO A 1029 4.92 1.79 68.28
C PRO A 1029 4.21 0.61 68.93
N TRP A 1030 4.99 -0.47 69.08
CA TRP A 1030 4.71 -1.70 69.82
C TRP A 1030 3.55 -1.63 70.83
N LYS A 1031 2.45 -2.31 70.51
CA LYS A 1031 1.40 -2.62 71.49
C LYS A 1031 1.84 -3.84 72.29
N SER A 1032 2.57 -3.63 73.38
CA SER A 1032 2.85 -4.71 74.34
C SER A 1032 1.53 -5.17 74.99
N GLY A 1033 0.97 -6.28 74.49
CA GLY A 1033 -0.08 -7.02 75.19
C GLY A 1033 -1.36 -7.29 74.40
N ARG A 1034 -1.27 -8.10 73.33
CA ARG A 1034 -2.37 -8.98 72.94
C ARG A 1034 -1.84 -10.36 72.64
N SER A 1035 -2.36 -11.34 73.38
CA SER A 1035 -2.32 -12.76 73.05
C SER A 1035 -3.15 -12.99 71.80
N ASP A 1036 -2.70 -13.86 70.90
CA ASP A 1036 -3.43 -14.86 70.10
C ASP A 1036 -4.84 -14.53 69.54
N ASP A 1037 -5.25 -13.26 69.40
CA ASP A 1037 -6.58 -12.84 68.94
C ASP A 1037 -6.74 -12.98 67.39
N TRP A 1038 -5.78 -13.63 66.71
CA TRP A 1038 -5.75 -13.81 65.26
C TRP A 1038 -6.44 -15.08 64.78
N LEU A 1039 -6.29 -16.15 65.55
CA LEU A 1039 -7.06 -17.38 65.43
C LEU A 1039 -8.43 -17.10 66.07
N ASP A 1040 -9.46 -16.99 65.25
CA ASP A 1040 -10.84 -16.75 65.70
C ASP A 1040 -11.24 -17.74 66.82
N ASP A 1041 -12.14 -17.30 67.70
CA ASP A 1041 -12.79 -18.09 68.75
C ASP A 1041 -13.49 -19.36 68.19
N ASP A 1042 -13.62 -19.48 66.87
CA ASP A 1042 -14.11 -20.62 66.11
C ASP A 1042 -13.21 -21.88 66.21
N TRP A 1043 -11.89 -21.71 66.41
CA TRP A 1043 -10.98 -22.85 66.65
C TRP A 1043 -11.11 -23.44 68.06
N LYS A 1044 -11.77 -22.76 69.01
CA LYS A 1044 -11.92 -23.23 70.40
C LYS A 1044 -13.33 -23.71 70.77
N ASP A 1045 -14.40 -23.39 70.03
CA ASP A 1045 -15.78 -23.72 70.45
C ASP A 1045 -16.65 -24.59 69.49
N ARG A 1046 -16.06 -25.52 68.72
CA ARG A 1046 -16.81 -26.69 68.23
C ARG A 1046 -16.71 -27.90 69.17
N LYS A 1047 -17.07 -27.72 70.45
CA LYS A 1047 -17.41 -28.85 71.36
C LYS A 1047 -18.85 -29.39 71.17
N GLY A 1048 -19.40 -29.26 69.95
CA GLY A 1048 -20.80 -29.52 69.65
C GLY A 1048 -21.11 -30.75 68.78
N HIS A 1049 -20.13 -31.40 68.16
CA HIS A 1049 -20.37 -32.60 67.34
C HIS A 1049 -19.74 -33.83 67.99
N GLY A 1050 -20.62 -34.72 68.45
CA GLY A 1050 -20.24 -35.88 69.23
C GLY A 1050 -19.53 -36.94 68.39
N GLY A 1051 -18.36 -37.35 68.87
CA GLY A 1051 -17.91 -38.73 68.77
C GLY A 1051 -16.84 -39.05 67.73
N TRP A 1052 -15.76 -38.28 67.64
CA TRP A 1052 -14.47 -38.78 67.14
C TRP A 1052 -13.34 -38.25 68.03
N ASP A 1053 -12.82 -39.16 68.85
CA ASP A 1053 -11.66 -38.97 69.72
C ASP A 1053 -10.43 -39.33 68.88
N TRP A 1054 -9.82 -38.34 68.20
CA TRP A 1054 -8.51 -38.52 67.60
C TRP A 1054 -7.46 -37.96 68.56
N HIS A 1055 -6.66 -38.91 69.02
CA HIS A 1055 -5.47 -38.71 69.82
C HIS A 1055 -4.61 -37.58 69.24
N HIS A 1056 -4.10 -36.74 70.15
CA HIS A 1056 -2.76 -36.15 70.00
C HIS A 1056 -1.80 -37.24 69.51
N HIS A 1057 -1.54 -37.28 68.22
CA HIS A 1057 -0.31 -37.82 67.69
C HIS A 1057 0.58 -36.63 67.43
N ASP A 1058 1.75 -36.65 68.09
CA ASP A 1058 2.90 -35.87 67.69
C ASP A 1058 3.04 -36.01 66.17
N HIS A 1059 2.70 -34.96 65.44
CA HIS A 1059 2.93 -34.84 64.01
C HIS A 1059 4.44 -34.68 63.80
N HIS A 1060 5.16 -35.80 63.87
CA HIS A 1060 6.59 -35.90 63.57
C HIS A 1060 6.88 -36.90 62.44
N HIS A 1061 5.87 -37.33 61.70
CA HIS A 1061 6.05 -38.03 60.43
C HIS A 1061 5.15 -37.36 59.41
N HIS A 1062 5.73 -36.44 58.66
CA HIS A 1062 5.11 -35.77 57.53
C HIS A 1062 5.85 -36.25 56.29
N ASP A 1063 5.24 -37.18 55.55
CA ASP A 1063 5.65 -37.46 54.18
C ASP A 1063 5.12 -36.29 53.35
N GLY A 1064 6.03 -35.41 52.93
CA GLY A 1064 5.72 -34.16 52.25
C GLY A 1064 5.65 -34.31 50.74
N TRP A 1065 5.02 -33.33 50.11
CA TRP A 1065 5.13 -32.99 48.70
C TRP A 1065 6.60 -33.11 48.22
N ALA A 1066 6.83 -33.89 47.17
CA ALA A 1066 8.13 -34.01 46.49
C ALA A 1066 7.97 -33.39 45.10
N PRO A 1067 8.60 -32.24 44.83
CA PRO A 1067 8.81 -31.79 43.46
C PRO A 1067 9.71 -32.77 42.72
N VAL A 1068 9.52 -32.77 41.40
CA VAL A 1068 10.28 -33.41 40.32
C VAL A 1068 11.77 -33.59 40.66
N SER A 1069 12.33 -34.78 40.46
CA SER A 1069 13.78 -34.99 40.57
C SER A 1069 14.48 -34.37 39.33
N GLY A 1070 15.28 -33.32 39.48
CA GLY A 1070 16.14 -32.78 38.42
C GLY A 1070 17.47 -33.53 38.32
N LYS A 1071 18.11 -33.54 37.14
CA LYS A 1071 19.43 -34.13 36.88
C LYS A 1071 20.25 -33.20 35.97
N SER A 1072 21.51 -32.92 36.32
CA SER A 1072 22.44 -32.16 35.46
C SER A 1072 22.86 -32.93 34.20
N GLY A 1073 23.27 -32.16 33.19
CA GLY A 1073 23.86 -32.47 31.91
C GLY A 1073 25.34 -32.79 31.98
N ALA A 1074 25.83 -33.62 31.06
CA ALA A 1074 27.24 -34.03 31.02
C ALA A 1074 28.02 -33.20 30.01
N ASP A 1075 28.68 -32.15 30.50
CA ASP A 1075 29.14 -31.06 29.64
C ASP A 1075 30.57 -31.25 29.13
N VAL A 1076 30.87 -30.56 28.04
CA VAL A 1076 32.20 -30.44 27.44
C VAL A 1076 32.64 -28.98 27.54
N ILE A 1077 33.59 -28.70 28.44
CA ILE A 1077 34.00 -27.33 28.76
C ILE A 1077 35.47 -27.10 28.44
N SER A 1078 35.78 -25.98 27.79
CA SER A 1078 37.15 -25.55 27.49
C SER A 1078 37.33 -24.06 27.80
N GLY A 1079 38.21 -23.72 28.74
CA GLY A 1079 38.60 -22.33 29.06
C GLY A 1079 39.25 -21.64 27.87
N GLY A 1080 40.34 -22.22 27.34
CA GLY A 1080 40.99 -21.70 26.14
C GLY A 1080 42.33 -21.08 26.48
N ALA A 1081 42.54 -19.79 26.23
CA ALA A 1081 43.78 -19.10 26.54
C ALA A 1081 43.56 -17.99 27.56
N GLY A 1082 44.55 -17.81 28.43
CA GLY A 1082 44.49 -16.90 29.56
C GLY A 1082 43.98 -17.60 30.82
N ASP A 1083 43.81 -16.85 31.89
CA ASP A 1083 43.66 -17.46 33.21
C ASP A 1083 42.15 -17.59 33.54
N ASP A 1084 41.60 -18.81 33.57
CA ASP A 1084 40.13 -19.04 33.62
C ASP A 1084 39.59 -19.51 34.98
N LEU A 1085 38.27 -19.49 35.15
CA LEU A 1085 37.56 -20.12 36.28
C LEU A 1085 36.30 -20.85 35.79
N ILE A 1086 36.31 -22.18 35.97
CA ILE A 1086 35.34 -23.09 35.37
C ILE A 1086 34.63 -23.93 36.44
N PHE A 1087 33.32 -24.04 36.33
CA PHE A 1087 32.45 -24.91 37.12
C PHE A 1087 31.74 -25.90 36.19
N GLY A 1088 31.88 -27.21 36.45
CA GLY A 1088 31.18 -28.25 35.69
C GLY A 1088 29.66 -28.25 35.91
N ASP A 1089 29.20 -28.04 37.15
CA ASP A 1089 27.79 -28.14 37.56
C ASP A 1089 27.41 -27.01 38.56
N SER A 1090 26.16 -27.03 39.07
CA SER A 1090 25.58 -25.98 39.91
C SER A 1090 25.88 -26.03 41.42
N LEU A 1091 25.91 -24.81 41.98
CA LEU A 1091 26.14 -24.48 43.39
C LEU A 1091 24.85 -23.99 44.10
N ALA A 1092 24.18 -24.85 44.88
CA ALA A 1092 23.06 -24.41 45.74
C ALA A 1092 23.55 -23.65 46.99
N ARG A 1093 23.08 -22.40 47.21
CA ARG A 1093 23.20 -21.76 48.54
C ARG A 1093 21.99 -20.93 48.97
N ILE A 1094 21.22 -21.49 49.91
CA ILE A 1094 20.22 -20.82 50.76
C ILE A 1094 20.94 -20.02 51.87
N SER A 1095 20.84 -18.68 51.89
CA SER A 1095 21.13 -17.83 53.05
C SER A 1095 20.17 -16.64 53.24
N SER A 1096 19.29 -16.70 54.23
CA SER A 1096 18.33 -15.62 54.53
C SER A 1096 18.95 -14.52 55.42
N ALA A 1097 18.66 -13.24 55.15
CA ALA A 1097 19.30 -12.10 55.84
C ALA A 1097 18.29 -11.04 56.31
N VAL A 1098 18.55 -10.43 57.48
CA VAL A 1098 17.81 -9.25 57.98
C VAL A 1098 18.78 -8.08 58.14
N THR A 1099 18.56 -7.01 57.39
CA THR A 1099 19.45 -5.84 57.34
C THR A 1099 18.87 -4.62 58.03
N ARG A 1100 19.73 -3.71 58.50
CA ARG A 1100 19.36 -2.53 59.29
C ARG A 1100 19.35 -1.28 58.43
N GLY A 1101 18.17 -0.72 58.18
CA GLY A 1101 17.98 0.56 57.51
C GLY A 1101 18.57 1.75 58.27
N ALA A 1102 18.94 2.78 57.50
CA ALA A 1102 19.56 4.00 58.01
C ALA A 1102 18.63 4.74 59.01
N GLY A 1103 19.16 5.14 60.17
CA GLY A 1103 18.44 5.93 61.18
C GLY A 1103 17.77 5.14 62.31
N LEU A 1104 17.81 3.80 62.31
CA LEU A 1104 17.27 2.96 63.40
C LEU A 1104 18.18 2.90 64.62
N GLY A 1105 17.65 2.77 65.84
CA GLY A 1105 18.43 2.47 67.05
C GLY A 1105 18.79 0.98 67.16
N TRP A 1106 19.94 0.64 67.76
CA TRP A 1106 20.35 -0.76 67.91
C TRP A 1106 19.36 -1.61 68.73
N HIS A 1107 18.63 -1.02 69.69
CA HIS A 1107 17.66 -1.76 70.50
C HIS A 1107 16.42 -2.18 69.69
N ASP A 1108 15.92 -1.27 68.85
CA ASP A 1108 14.72 -1.50 68.04
C ASP A 1108 15.02 -2.48 66.89
N PHE A 1109 16.23 -2.42 66.33
CA PHE A 1109 16.69 -3.37 65.30
C PHE A 1109 16.78 -4.81 65.80
N HIS A 1110 17.41 -5.10 66.95
CA HIS A 1110 17.59 -6.49 67.39
C HIS A 1110 16.25 -7.19 67.63
N LYS A 1111 15.25 -6.48 68.18
CA LYS A 1111 13.96 -7.08 68.50
C LYS A 1111 13.10 -7.34 67.26
N ALA A 1112 13.02 -6.35 66.36
CA ALA A 1112 12.34 -6.52 65.07
C ALA A 1112 13.08 -7.51 64.16
N SER A 1113 14.40 -7.64 64.32
CA SER A 1113 15.21 -8.62 63.58
C SER A 1113 14.98 -10.06 64.02
N ASP A 1114 14.63 -10.31 65.28
CA ASP A 1114 14.31 -11.66 65.74
C ASP A 1114 12.96 -12.10 65.11
N GLU A 1115 11.93 -11.24 65.15
CA GLU A 1115 10.60 -11.52 64.56
C GLU A 1115 10.63 -11.60 63.03
N ALA A 1116 11.42 -10.73 62.38
CA ALA A 1116 11.63 -10.82 60.94
C ALA A 1116 12.39 -12.09 60.53
N LYS A 1117 13.27 -12.63 61.39
CA LYS A 1117 13.93 -13.93 61.14
C LYS A 1117 12.97 -15.09 61.33
N ASP A 1118 12.12 -15.06 62.36
CA ASP A 1118 11.11 -16.09 62.60
C ASP A 1118 10.09 -16.14 61.44
N ALA A 1119 9.70 -14.97 60.92
CA ALA A 1119 8.90 -14.86 59.69
C ALA A 1119 9.60 -15.47 58.45
N LEU A 1120 10.91 -15.22 58.32
CA LEU A 1120 11.74 -15.76 57.23
C LEU A 1120 11.89 -17.27 57.34
N GLU A 1121 12.04 -17.80 58.56
CA GLU A 1121 12.08 -19.24 58.84
C GLU A 1121 10.74 -19.91 58.48
N ALA A 1122 9.61 -19.26 58.74
CA ALA A 1122 8.29 -19.77 58.35
C ALA A 1122 8.07 -19.83 56.83
N ILE A 1123 8.63 -18.87 56.08
CA ILE A 1123 8.59 -18.85 54.60
C ILE A 1123 9.54 -19.90 54.00
N VAL A 1124 10.72 -20.09 54.60
CA VAL A 1124 11.75 -21.04 54.14
C VAL A 1124 11.43 -22.50 54.50
N ALA A 1125 10.62 -22.75 55.54
CA ALA A 1125 10.26 -24.10 56.00
C ALA A 1125 9.36 -24.92 55.04
N LEU A 1126 9.01 -24.38 53.87
CA LEU A 1126 8.24 -25.09 52.84
C LEU A 1126 9.02 -26.24 52.16
N ASP A 1127 10.35 -26.36 52.34
CA ASP A 1127 11.20 -27.28 51.53
C ASP A 1127 12.10 -28.29 52.29
N ASP A 1128 12.23 -28.24 53.62
CA ASP A 1128 13.34 -28.93 54.34
C ASP A 1128 13.22 -30.48 54.50
N ARG A 1129 12.57 -31.22 53.57
CA ARG A 1129 12.32 -32.68 53.68
C ARG A 1129 12.91 -33.59 52.57
N TYR A 1130 13.73 -33.11 51.65
CA TYR A 1130 14.33 -33.90 50.55
C TYR A 1130 15.60 -34.70 50.95
N ARG A 1131 15.54 -35.53 52.02
CA ARG A 1131 16.76 -36.11 52.65
C ARG A 1131 17.08 -37.59 52.37
N ASP A 1132 16.31 -38.36 51.60
CA ASP A 1132 16.47 -39.84 51.63
C ASP A 1132 16.75 -40.60 50.30
N ASP A 1133 16.86 -39.94 49.14
CA ASP A 1133 17.04 -40.68 47.86
C ASP A 1133 18.45 -40.46 47.27
N GLY A 1134 19.29 -41.49 47.39
CA GLY A 1134 20.72 -41.40 47.06
C GLY A 1134 21.07 -41.46 45.57
N ALA A 1135 22.19 -40.78 45.24
CA ALA A 1135 23.13 -41.15 44.18
C ALA A 1135 22.66 -41.21 42.71
N ALA A 1136 21.61 -40.47 42.30
CA ALA A 1136 21.07 -40.56 40.93
C ALA A 1136 21.01 -39.23 40.14
N CYS A 1137 21.54 -38.12 40.68
CA CYS A 1137 21.23 -36.78 40.17
C CYS A 1137 22.41 -35.97 39.59
N ALA A 1138 23.57 -36.57 39.33
CA ALA A 1138 24.76 -35.83 38.88
C ALA A 1138 25.44 -36.49 37.67
N SER A 1139 25.90 -35.67 36.72
CA SER A 1139 26.42 -36.02 35.40
C SER A 1139 27.93 -36.35 35.43
N SER A 1140 28.67 -36.18 34.33
CA SER A 1140 30.10 -36.51 34.26
C SER A 1140 30.79 -35.68 33.19
N ASP A 1141 31.46 -34.61 33.60
CA ASP A 1141 31.90 -33.55 32.70
C ASP A 1141 33.31 -33.81 32.14
N ASP A 1142 33.63 -33.25 30.96
CA ASP A 1142 35.00 -33.16 30.43
C ASP A 1142 35.45 -31.70 30.35
N ILE A 1143 36.26 -31.28 31.33
CA ILE A 1143 36.70 -29.90 31.53
C ILE A 1143 38.19 -29.75 31.19
N SER A 1144 38.53 -28.77 30.34
CA SER A 1144 39.90 -28.32 30.03
C SER A 1144 40.09 -26.86 30.41
N GLY A 1145 41.17 -26.54 31.13
CA GLY A 1145 41.55 -25.15 31.45
C GLY A 1145 42.19 -24.47 30.24
N GLY A 1146 43.04 -25.18 29.51
CA GLY A 1146 43.74 -24.61 28.35
C GLY A 1146 45.07 -23.95 28.73
N ALA A 1147 45.29 -22.69 28.40
CA ALA A 1147 46.58 -22.02 28.54
C ALA A 1147 46.53 -20.83 29.50
N GLY A 1148 46.67 -21.08 30.80
CA GLY A 1148 46.82 -20.04 31.81
C GLY A 1148 47.02 -20.61 33.19
N ASN A 1149 46.70 -19.86 34.23
CA ASN A 1149 46.65 -20.36 35.60
C ASN A 1149 45.18 -20.54 36.01
N ASP A 1150 44.65 -21.72 35.76
CA ASP A 1150 43.19 -21.91 35.73
C ASP A 1150 42.66 -22.48 37.05
N ILE A 1151 41.37 -22.27 37.33
CA ILE A 1151 40.69 -22.88 38.48
C ILE A 1151 39.49 -23.69 37.98
N LEU A 1152 39.55 -25.01 38.13
CA LEU A 1152 38.54 -25.94 37.61
C LEU A 1152 37.83 -26.69 38.75
N PHE A 1153 36.51 -26.76 38.69
CA PHE A 1153 35.66 -27.50 39.63
C PHE A 1153 34.80 -28.55 38.92
N GLY A 1154 35.00 -29.83 39.23
CA GLY A 1154 34.20 -30.95 38.67
C GLY A 1154 32.95 -31.29 39.46
N GLN A 1155 32.87 -30.87 40.73
CA GLN A 1155 31.67 -31.04 41.57
C GLN A 1155 31.18 -32.49 41.72
N ALA A 1156 29.89 -32.80 41.52
CA ALA A 1156 29.35 -34.14 41.74
C ALA A 1156 29.33 -34.89 40.40
N GLY A 1157 29.92 -36.09 40.31
CA GLY A 1157 29.98 -36.75 39.00
C GLY A 1157 31.13 -37.72 38.86
N ASN A 1158 31.49 -38.12 37.64
CA ASN A 1158 32.76 -38.81 37.39
C ASN A 1158 33.55 -38.04 36.35
N ASP A 1159 34.13 -36.94 36.79
CA ASP A 1159 34.51 -35.86 35.89
C ASP A 1159 35.94 -36.05 35.40
N THR A 1160 36.27 -35.47 34.25
CA THR A 1160 37.62 -35.41 33.72
C THR A 1160 38.07 -33.96 33.67
N LEU A 1161 39.04 -33.57 34.51
CA LEU A 1161 39.58 -32.21 34.55
C LEU A 1161 41.03 -32.22 34.03
N ARG A 1162 41.32 -31.35 33.07
CA ARG A 1162 42.66 -31.12 32.51
C ARG A 1162 43.06 -29.67 32.72
N GLY A 1163 44.12 -29.41 33.48
CA GLY A 1163 44.66 -28.06 33.67
C GLY A 1163 45.44 -27.55 32.46
N ASP A 1164 45.98 -28.47 31.65
CA ASP A 1164 46.81 -28.14 30.50
C ASP A 1164 48.00 -27.21 30.85
N ALA A 1165 48.14 -26.03 30.26
CA ALA A 1165 49.38 -25.26 30.27
C ALA A 1165 49.37 -24.04 31.21
N GLY A 1166 49.66 -24.25 32.49
CA GLY A 1166 50.21 -23.20 33.35
C GLY A 1166 50.26 -23.63 34.81
N ASN A 1167 49.73 -22.85 35.77
CA ASN A 1167 49.78 -23.27 37.17
C ASN A 1167 48.37 -23.42 37.73
N ASP A 1168 47.82 -24.61 37.54
CA ASP A 1168 46.38 -24.77 37.60
C ASP A 1168 45.91 -25.32 38.95
N ARG A 1169 44.62 -25.14 39.23
CA ARG A 1169 43.99 -25.62 40.44
C ARG A 1169 42.73 -26.41 40.11
N LEU A 1170 42.81 -27.73 40.25
CA LEU A 1170 41.73 -28.66 39.89
C LEU A 1170 41.10 -29.24 41.17
N VAL A 1171 39.77 -29.12 41.30
CA VAL A 1171 38.99 -29.66 42.43
C VAL A 1171 37.93 -30.60 41.86
N GLY A 1172 38.12 -31.91 42.01
CA GLY A 1172 37.25 -32.93 41.43
C GLY A 1172 35.88 -33.07 42.10
N GLY A 1173 35.77 -32.83 43.42
CA GLY A 1173 34.48 -32.91 44.13
C GLY A 1173 34.05 -34.33 44.52
N ASP A 1174 32.75 -34.64 44.47
CA ASP A 1174 32.15 -35.90 44.90
C ASP A 1174 32.01 -36.89 43.73
N GLY A 1175 32.88 -37.90 43.69
CA GLY A 1175 32.70 -39.02 42.77
C GLY A 1175 34.00 -39.72 42.38
N LYS A 1176 34.13 -40.18 41.13
CA LYS A 1176 35.37 -40.82 40.64
C LYS A 1176 36.01 -40.03 39.51
N ASP A 1177 36.63 -38.94 39.91
CA ASP A 1177 37.16 -37.92 39.02
C ASP A 1177 38.59 -38.28 38.56
N LYS A 1178 38.91 -37.79 37.35
CA LYS A 1178 40.19 -37.93 36.68
C LYS A 1178 40.81 -36.54 36.51
N LEU A 1179 41.79 -36.24 37.36
CA LEU A 1179 42.50 -34.96 37.35
C LEU A 1179 43.86 -35.08 36.67
N ASP A 1180 44.12 -34.26 35.66
CA ASP A 1180 45.42 -34.11 35.00
C ASP A 1180 45.84 -32.64 35.00
N GLY A 1181 46.82 -32.26 35.82
CA GLY A 1181 47.26 -30.86 35.90
C GLY A 1181 48.04 -30.37 34.67
N GLY A 1182 48.51 -31.26 33.78
CA GLY A 1182 49.28 -30.83 32.61
C GLY A 1182 50.68 -30.27 32.94
N PRO A 1183 51.31 -29.53 32.00
CA PRO A 1183 52.59 -28.87 32.23
C PRO A 1183 52.54 -27.59 33.09
N GLY A 1184 52.81 -27.70 34.39
CA GLY A 1184 53.35 -26.60 35.21
C GLY A 1184 53.36 -26.87 36.71
N TRP A 1185 52.92 -25.92 37.55
CA TRP A 1185 52.89 -26.09 39.03
C TRP A 1185 51.47 -26.18 39.56
N ASP A 1186 50.91 -27.38 39.42
CA ASP A 1186 49.47 -27.55 39.56
C ASP A 1186 49.08 -28.07 40.96
N HIS A 1187 47.86 -27.77 41.35
CA HIS A 1187 47.27 -28.17 42.61
C HIS A 1187 45.96 -28.93 42.38
N THR A 1188 46.03 -30.26 42.46
CA THR A 1188 44.89 -31.16 42.24
C THR A 1188 44.33 -31.70 43.56
N THR A 1189 43.01 -31.65 43.75
CA THR A 1189 42.29 -32.25 44.88
C THR A 1189 41.15 -33.13 44.35
N SER A 1190 41.22 -34.46 44.54
CA SER A 1190 40.23 -35.45 44.08
C SER A 1190 38.98 -35.56 44.97
N GLY A 1191 38.56 -34.44 45.55
CA GLY A 1191 37.60 -34.39 46.63
C GLY A 1191 37.24 -32.94 46.94
N ASN A 1192 36.23 -32.73 47.79
CA ASN A 1192 35.82 -31.40 48.19
C ASN A 1192 36.96 -30.60 48.87
N GLU A 1193 37.19 -29.36 48.42
CA GLU A 1193 38.19 -28.46 48.99
C GLU A 1193 37.61 -27.10 49.40
N ASN A 1194 37.80 -26.71 50.67
CA ASN A 1194 37.43 -25.38 51.16
C ASN A 1194 38.62 -24.74 51.89
N SER A 1195 39.79 -24.68 51.26
CA SER A 1195 40.99 -24.11 51.87
C SER A 1195 40.98 -22.58 51.81
N SER A 1196 41.58 -21.92 52.82
CA SER A 1196 41.71 -20.46 52.80
C SER A 1196 42.58 -19.93 51.66
N SER A 1197 43.39 -20.79 51.03
CA SER A 1197 44.17 -20.49 49.83
C SER A 1197 43.29 -20.52 48.59
N LEU A 1198 42.46 -21.57 48.42
CA LEU A 1198 41.49 -21.66 47.32
C LEU A 1198 40.53 -20.47 47.35
N ARG A 1199 39.92 -20.18 48.50
CA ARG A 1199 39.02 -19.02 48.66
C ARG A 1199 39.67 -17.68 48.33
N LYS A 1200 40.99 -17.55 48.54
CA LYS A 1200 41.72 -16.33 48.19
C LYS A 1200 42.08 -16.26 46.71
N ALA A 1201 42.28 -17.41 46.06
CA ALA A 1201 42.54 -17.48 44.63
C ALA A 1201 41.25 -17.14 43.86
N VAL A 1202 40.14 -17.81 44.20
CA VAL A 1202 38.80 -17.50 43.64
C VAL A 1202 38.42 -16.04 43.91
N ALA A 1203 38.54 -15.56 45.16
CA ALA A 1203 38.24 -14.16 45.47
C ALA A 1203 39.21 -13.14 44.83
N ALA A 1204 40.41 -13.54 44.42
CA ALA A 1204 41.30 -12.64 43.69
C ALA A 1204 40.88 -12.55 42.22
N ARG A 1205 40.51 -13.69 41.62
CA ARG A 1205 39.95 -13.77 40.26
C ARG A 1205 38.69 -12.91 40.11
N MET A 1206 37.71 -13.11 41.00
CA MET A 1206 36.45 -12.36 40.96
C MET A 1206 36.60 -10.84 41.16
N VAL A 1207 37.72 -10.38 41.77
CA VAL A 1207 38.00 -8.95 41.94
C VAL A 1207 38.61 -8.32 40.69
N ASP A 1208 39.38 -9.08 39.91
CA ASP A 1208 39.90 -8.60 38.62
C ASP A 1208 38.75 -8.51 37.58
N TRP A 1209 37.74 -9.38 37.71
CA TRP A 1209 36.52 -9.37 36.89
C TRP A 1209 35.52 -8.24 37.17
N GLU A 1210 35.50 -7.64 38.37
CA GLU A 1210 34.69 -6.44 38.66
C GLU A 1210 35.01 -5.26 37.70
N GLY A 1211 36.19 -5.29 37.05
CA GLY A 1211 36.61 -4.30 36.05
C GLY A 1211 36.28 -4.65 34.60
N SER A 1212 36.12 -5.94 34.28
CA SER A 1212 35.73 -6.43 32.94
C SER A 1212 34.21 -6.56 32.80
N PHE A 1213 33.49 -6.76 33.90
CA PHE A 1213 32.02 -6.91 33.92
C PHE A 1213 31.36 -5.97 34.94
N PRO A 1214 30.97 -4.75 34.54
CA PRO A 1214 30.32 -3.78 35.43
C PRO A 1214 28.99 -4.27 36.02
N GLN A 1215 28.29 -5.20 35.36
CA GLN A 1215 27.02 -5.77 35.82
C GLN A 1215 27.14 -6.57 37.13
N PHE A 1216 28.32 -7.09 37.48
CA PHE A 1216 28.54 -7.77 38.77
C PHE A 1216 28.91 -6.81 39.94
N VAL A 1217 28.84 -5.48 39.73
CA VAL A 1217 29.13 -4.47 40.75
C VAL A 1217 28.05 -4.49 41.84
N GLY A 1218 28.31 -5.29 42.86
CA GLY A 1218 27.36 -5.57 43.95
C GLY A 1218 27.73 -6.82 44.73
N LEU A 1219 28.47 -7.74 44.09
CA LEU A 1219 29.12 -8.91 44.69
C LEU A 1219 30.31 -8.50 45.58
N THR A 1220 30.07 -7.58 46.50
CA THR A 1220 31.10 -7.08 47.41
C THR A 1220 31.39 -8.11 48.50
N LEU A 1221 32.56 -8.75 48.42
CA LEU A 1221 33.22 -9.33 49.58
C LEU A 1221 33.51 -8.19 50.57
N ALA A 1222 32.61 -7.95 51.52
CA ALA A 1222 32.67 -6.85 52.48
C ALA A 1222 34.10 -6.65 53.05
N THR A 1223 34.80 -5.63 52.54
CA THR A 1223 36.17 -5.29 52.91
C THR A 1223 36.19 -4.43 54.18
N GLY A 1224 35.72 -4.98 55.30
CA GLY A 1224 35.50 -4.27 56.56
C GLY A 1224 36.22 -4.85 57.79
N GLY A 1225 37.54 -4.73 57.85
CA GLY A 1225 38.38 -4.65 59.07
C GLY A 1225 37.96 -5.28 60.42
N TRP A 1226 37.69 -6.58 60.52
CA TRP A 1226 38.22 -7.50 61.56
C TRP A 1226 37.68 -8.92 61.29
N GLN A 1227 38.58 -9.84 60.90
CA GLN A 1227 38.33 -11.25 60.55
C GLN A 1227 36.95 -11.50 59.90
N PRO A 1228 36.84 -11.38 58.56
CA PRO A 1228 35.63 -11.80 57.87
C PRO A 1228 35.37 -13.27 58.21
N ASN A 1229 34.16 -13.55 58.69
CA ASN A 1229 33.70 -14.93 58.81
C ASN A 1229 33.42 -15.41 57.38
N LEU A 1230 34.48 -15.84 56.69
CA LEU A 1230 34.44 -16.55 55.40
C LEU A 1230 33.77 -17.94 55.53
N SER A 1231 32.97 -18.15 56.58
CA SER A 1231 32.06 -19.30 56.72
C SER A 1231 30.89 -19.24 55.74
N ASN A 1232 30.71 -18.13 55.03
CA ASN A 1232 29.63 -17.94 54.08
C ASN A 1232 29.96 -18.41 52.65
N PHE A 1233 31.15 -18.95 52.39
CA PHE A 1233 31.32 -19.93 51.32
C PHE A 1233 31.45 -21.30 51.99
N ALA A 1234 30.31 -21.88 52.32
CA ALA A 1234 30.23 -23.26 52.76
C ALA A 1234 30.03 -24.12 51.52
N PHE A 1235 31.12 -24.68 50.98
CA PHE A 1235 31.04 -25.84 50.10
C PHE A 1235 30.40 -26.96 50.93
N LEU A 1236 29.10 -27.20 50.75
CA LEU A 1236 28.37 -28.26 51.44
C LEU A 1236 28.63 -29.56 50.70
N SER A 1237 29.65 -30.30 51.15
CA SER A 1237 29.78 -31.71 50.83
C SER A 1237 28.71 -32.50 51.57
N TYR A 1238 27.78 -33.15 50.87
CA TYR A 1238 26.87 -34.11 51.49
C TYR A 1238 27.48 -35.51 51.44
N ASP A 1239 27.86 -36.02 52.61
CA ASP A 1239 28.47 -37.34 52.76
C ASP A 1239 27.43 -38.43 52.42
N CYS A 1240 27.52 -39.01 51.22
CA CYS A 1240 26.65 -40.10 50.77
C CYS A 1240 26.75 -41.30 51.74
N PRO A 1241 25.65 -41.83 52.31
CA PRO A 1241 25.72 -42.98 53.21
C PRO A 1241 26.22 -44.20 52.44
N ARG A 1242 27.45 -44.64 52.72
CA ARG A 1242 27.96 -45.93 52.25
C ARG A 1242 27.11 -47.07 52.79
N HIS A 1243 26.10 -47.50 52.04
CA HIS A 1243 25.45 -48.80 52.24
C HIS A 1243 26.31 -49.92 51.63
N GLY A 1244 27.51 -50.10 52.18
CA GLY A 1244 28.40 -51.21 51.89
C GLY A 1244 28.69 -52.02 53.14
N ARG A 1245 27.82 -52.98 53.50
CA ARG A 1245 28.30 -54.15 54.27
C ARG A 1245 29.02 -55.09 53.30
N GLY A 1246 30.33 -54.94 53.17
CA GLY A 1246 31.18 -55.95 52.51
C GLY A 1246 32.65 -55.54 52.41
N ARG A 1247 33.54 -56.34 52.99
CA ARG A 1247 34.99 -56.39 52.69
C ARG A 1247 35.14 -56.72 51.19
N ASP A 1248 36.08 -56.23 50.39
CA ASP A 1248 37.52 -55.96 50.51
C ASP A 1248 37.89 -54.76 49.64
#